data_AF-A0A9Q0MUN7-F1
#
_entry.id   AF-A0A9Q0MUN7-F1
#
_cell.length_a   1.000
_cell.length_b   1.000
_cell.length_c   1.000
_cell.angle_alpha   90.00
_cell.angle_beta   90.00
_cell.angle_gamma   90.00
#
_symmetry.space_group_name_H-M   'P 1'
#
loop_
_entity.id
_entity.type
_entity.pdbx_description
1 polymer ?
#
loop_
_entity_poly.entity_id
_entity_poly.type
_entity_poly.pdbx_seq_one_letter_code
_entity_poly.pdbx_strand_id
1 'polypeptide(L)'
;MIEMRNHVKTLQHNLTLLFPSNYQYRTYFSEFTMRIATLAILIYLLIHNVGAWDTEELEIFDLVEEINQNFYNVLGVQQDASLSEIKRAFRNLSVILHPDKSDAEDANVQFRNLVSVYEVLKDSSKREKYNEVLKNGLPNWKSALYYYRRVRKMGLAEMSFIVFMIITIGQYIVAWAAYAEKKYTAETMLGSRLKKLQKKNKTNVDLDTILSEIPVPSIFNTLPFQIPKLIWNIPRKESKKEGIRKRKEKFAAKEKTDAELQGYSKLNVPKGSAVTAVNTKEIFSGGFWTDEDLTELVRLVKKYPGGTPARWEVIAEMMNRSVQEITFMAAKMKENGYRVPGHAESVAENIVLESKKLKTKRPANPIIVPETTWTQEQQQLLELAIVKYPKTTVGDRWVKISNTIPGKTKEECLARYKHLVEVVKAQKERTQTEEQSANEQVSSSRADNDNVDEVAETNVVNEEEIEEPVKKAQNKGKPKNKRKERKNRMEFSMFRLTMEEDLTPYRDELLSVDTTDDSIDAVRKRVMSIPESIMSDSEQIIFDTDMGTDDAWALFMLLKAEAKYNVKLLGVTIVQGNTGLENATENALRVLTAAKRLDISVYKGAAEPLVKDFQGNYYHGVNGFGDVTFATTCDSSLVSSESALSFIYRMVKDKPKQITLICVGPLTNIALAMKIYPDFSELVKDIYIMGGNYKGIGNCTSESAEFNFYSDPEAAYVVFNKTKCKLTVLPWEACMEENHNIPMSYRFNDIANVKSFVTDLMNPVDDAIYKPKNKSHWNPCDAFLTAVFLEKEKVVKESKDYFATVELNGEMTRGQVAIYHVTGSQKKFNVTMIEAVDSDVCKEMLMWTAMP
;
A
#
# COMPACT_ATOMS: atom_id res chain seq x y z
N MET A 1 -26.58 -7.78 53.51
CA MET A 1 -26.93 -6.40 53.08
C MET A 1 -27.05 -5.42 54.24
N ILE A 2 -28.00 -5.58 55.17
CA ILE A 2 -28.23 -4.62 56.26
C ILE A 2 -26.99 -4.47 57.18
N GLU A 3 -26.31 -5.57 57.52
CA GLU A 3 -25.10 -5.54 58.36
C GLU A 3 -23.92 -4.80 57.70
N MET A 4 -23.70 -4.99 56.39
CA MET A 4 -22.71 -4.19 55.64
C MET A 4 -23.04 -2.69 55.72
N ARG A 5 -24.32 -2.33 55.66
CA ARG A 5 -24.78 -0.93 55.80
C ARG A 5 -24.49 -0.37 57.20
N ASN A 6 -24.43 -1.22 58.23
CA ASN A 6 -24.04 -0.84 59.58
C ASN A 6 -22.52 -0.74 59.73
N HIS A 7 -21.75 -1.71 59.24
CA HIS A 7 -20.28 -1.65 59.24
C HIS A 7 -19.72 -0.40 58.52
N VAL A 8 -20.29 -0.04 57.36
CA VAL A 8 -19.92 1.19 56.64
C VAL A 8 -20.21 2.44 57.47
N LYS A 9 -21.33 2.49 58.21
CA LYS A 9 -21.64 3.60 59.13
C LYS A 9 -20.66 3.69 60.30
N THR A 10 -20.27 2.56 60.88
CA THR A 10 -19.28 2.52 61.98
C THR A 10 -17.90 2.98 61.51
N LEU A 11 -17.47 2.56 60.31
CA LEU A 11 -16.25 3.05 59.67
C LEU A 11 -16.30 4.55 59.39
N GLN A 12 -17.42 5.06 58.84
CA GLN A 12 -17.63 6.50 58.66
C GLN A 12 -17.55 7.26 59.98
N HIS A 13 -18.18 6.78 61.06
CA HIS A 13 -18.15 7.44 62.36
C HIS A 13 -16.71 7.54 62.92
N ASN A 14 -15.95 6.45 62.86
CA ASN A 14 -14.57 6.42 63.37
C ASN A 14 -13.62 7.32 62.56
N LEU A 15 -13.73 7.32 61.23
CA LEU A 15 -12.98 8.24 60.35
C LEU A 15 -13.37 9.72 60.59
N THR A 16 -14.62 9.98 60.98
CA THR A 16 -15.16 11.32 61.21
C THR A 16 -14.61 11.99 62.48
N LEU A 17 -14.11 11.21 63.44
CA LEU A 17 -13.57 11.69 64.73
C LEU A 17 -12.08 12.12 64.67
N LEU A 18 -11.32 11.71 63.66
CA LEU A 18 -9.86 11.89 63.62
C LEU A 18 -9.36 13.27 63.15
N PHE A 19 -10.25 14.18 62.72
CA PHE A 19 -9.85 15.45 62.10
C PHE A 19 -10.67 16.66 62.60
N PRO A 20 -10.03 17.72 63.13
CA PRO A 20 -10.72 18.87 63.72
C PRO A 20 -11.23 19.90 62.70
N SER A 21 -12.44 20.39 62.96
CA SER A 21 -12.95 21.74 62.62
C SER A 21 -12.54 22.37 61.27
N ASN A 22 -13.02 21.81 60.15
CA ASN A 22 -13.29 22.63 58.96
C ASN A 22 -14.45 22.05 58.13
N TYR A 23 -15.65 22.64 58.29
CA TYR A 23 -16.91 22.05 57.82
C TYR A 23 -16.97 21.88 56.30
N GLN A 24 -16.32 22.78 55.55
CA GLN A 24 -16.35 22.81 54.09
C GLN A 24 -15.57 21.66 53.43
N TYR A 25 -14.57 21.08 54.10
CA TYR A 25 -13.77 19.97 53.55
C TYR A 25 -14.42 18.59 53.76
N ARG A 26 -15.24 18.43 54.81
CA ARG A 26 -15.87 17.14 55.17
C ARG A 26 -16.73 16.58 54.03
N THR A 27 -17.55 17.41 53.38
CA THR A 27 -18.51 16.97 52.36
C THR A 27 -17.80 16.46 51.10
N TYR A 28 -16.83 17.21 50.59
CA TYR A 28 -16.09 16.85 49.37
C TYR A 28 -15.19 15.62 49.59
N PHE A 29 -14.52 15.51 50.74
CA PHE A 29 -13.67 14.34 51.04
C PHE A 29 -14.50 13.06 51.25
N SER A 30 -15.71 13.18 51.81
CA SER A 30 -16.67 12.07 51.94
C SER A 30 -17.08 11.50 50.59
N GLU A 31 -17.49 12.34 49.63
CA GLU A 31 -17.83 11.85 48.29
C GLU A 31 -16.65 11.25 47.54
N PHE A 32 -15.47 11.86 47.62
CA PHE A 32 -14.27 11.37 46.93
C PHE A 32 -13.83 9.99 47.44
N THR A 33 -13.77 9.82 48.76
CA THR A 33 -13.44 8.53 49.38
C THR A 33 -14.48 7.45 49.10
N MET A 34 -15.77 7.79 49.13
CA MET A 34 -16.85 6.85 48.76
C MET A 34 -16.76 6.40 47.30
N ARG A 35 -16.44 7.31 46.36
CA ARG A 35 -16.28 6.99 44.92
C ARG A 35 -15.04 6.11 44.65
N ILE A 36 -13.94 6.33 45.37
CA ILE A 36 -12.75 5.45 45.28
C ILE A 36 -13.04 4.08 45.89
N ALA A 37 -13.72 4.01 47.05
CA ALA A 37 -14.07 2.75 47.69
C ALA A 37 -15.02 1.90 46.82
N THR A 38 -16.03 2.50 46.19
CA THR A 38 -16.91 1.77 45.27
C THR A 38 -16.20 1.31 44.00
N LEU A 39 -15.28 2.13 43.45
CA LEU A 39 -14.45 1.72 42.30
C LEU A 39 -13.53 0.54 42.65
N ALA A 40 -12.88 0.57 43.82
CA ALA A 40 -12.03 -0.53 44.29
C ALA A 40 -12.82 -1.83 44.52
N ILE A 41 -14.04 -1.74 45.05
CA ILE A 41 -14.95 -2.90 45.20
C ILE A 41 -15.37 -3.44 43.82
N LEU A 42 -15.66 -2.57 42.85
CA LEU A 42 -15.98 -2.96 41.47
C LEU A 42 -14.82 -3.71 40.81
N ILE A 43 -13.59 -3.20 40.97
CA ILE A 43 -12.37 -3.85 40.47
C ILE A 43 -12.16 -5.22 41.14
N TYR A 44 -12.34 -5.32 42.47
CA TYR A 44 -12.24 -6.59 43.20
C TYR A 44 -13.26 -7.65 42.73
N LEU A 45 -14.50 -7.23 42.44
CA LEU A 45 -15.54 -8.11 41.91
C LEU A 45 -15.30 -8.53 40.46
N LEU A 46 -14.63 -7.71 39.65
CA LEU A 46 -14.24 -8.06 38.28
C LEU A 46 -13.08 -9.07 38.26
N ILE A 47 -12.10 -8.95 39.17
CA ILE A 47 -10.92 -9.83 39.23
C ILE A 47 -11.30 -11.28 39.62
N HIS A 48 -12.28 -11.48 40.50
CA HIS A 48 -12.70 -12.81 40.98
C HIS A 48 -13.36 -13.72 39.93
N ASN A 49 -13.65 -13.21 38.72
CA ASN A 49 -14.33 -13.97 37.67
C ASN A 49 -13.41 -14.42 36.52
N VAL A 50 -12.09 -14.30 36.67
CA VAL A 50 -11.10 -14.76 35.68
C VAL A 50 -10.24 -15.86 36.27
N GLY A 51 -10.61 -17.11 36.03
CA GLY A 51 -9.71 -18.25 36.23
C GLY A 51 -8.54 -18.17 35.26
N ALA A 52 -7.31 -18.36 35.76
CA ALA A 52 -6.14 -18.59 34.92
C ALA A 52 -6.09 -20.08 34.53
N TRP A 53 -5.53 -20.38 33.35
CA TRP A 53 -5.32 -21.77 32.92
C TRP A 53 -4.40 -22.53 33.86
N ASP A 54 -4.74 -23.78 34.12
CA ASP A 54 -3.97 -24.66 34.98
C ASP A 54 -2.80 -25.32 34.23
N THR A 55 -1.80 -25.81 34.96
CA THR A 55 -0.59 -26.43 34.40
C THR A 55 -0.92 -27.60 33.49
N GLU A 56 -1.89 -28.45 33.88
CA GLU A 56 -2.36 -29.57 33.06
C GLU A 56 -3.02 -29.13 31.74
N GLU A 57 -3.63 -27.95 31.70
CA GLU A 57 -4.29 -27.44 30.50
C GLU A 57 -3.24 -26.96 29.49
N LEU A 58 -2.20 -26.27 29.98
CA LEU A 58 -1.04 -25.88 29.18
C LEU A 58 -0.35 -27.10 28.56
N GLU A 59 -0.08 -28.15 29.36
CA GLU A 59 0.46 -29.44 28.87
C GLU A 59 -0.38 -30.04 27.73
N ILE A 60 -1.71 -30.04 27.86
CA ILE A 60 -2.62 -30.55 26.83
C ILE A 60 -2.56 -29.67 25.58
N PHE A 61 -2.51 -28.34 25.71
CA PHE A 61 -2.41 -27.44 24.56
C PHE A 61 -1.11 -27.66 23.77
N ASP A 62 0.04 -27.76 24.46
CA ASP A 62 1.33 -28.02 23.83
C ASP A 62 1.38 -29.40 23.14
N LEU A 63 0.80 -30.44 23.75
CA LEU A 63 0.74 -31.78 23.14
C LEU A 63 -0.18 -31.84 21.91
N VAL A 64 -1.27 -31.08 21.90
CA VAL A 64 -2.15 -30.97 20.73
C VAL A 64 -1.45 -30.26 19.56
N GLU A 65 -0.63 -29.25 19.83
CA GLU A 65 0.20 -28.59 18.81
C GLU A 65 1.33 -29.50 18.29
N GLU A 66 2.00 -30.28 19.15
CA GLU A 66 3.08 -31.20 18.74
C GLU A 66 2.57 -32.35 17.86
N ILE A 67 1.38 -32.89 18.16
CA ILE A 67 0.84 -34.07 17.47
C ILE A 67 -0.03 -33.70 16.26
N ASN A 68 -0.69 -32.53 16.29
CA ASN A 68 -1.51 -31.98 15.21
C ASN A 68 -2.53 -32.98 14.58
N GLN A 69 -3.03 -33.91 15.40
CA GLN A 69 -4.02 -34.92 15.05
C GLN A 69 -4.95 -35.18 16.24
N ASN A 70 -6.17 -35.66 15.97
CA ASN A 70 -7.09 -36.03 17.03
C ASN A 70 -6.57 -37.29 17.76
N PHE A 71 -6.32 -37.19 19.07
CA PHE A 71 -5.80 -38.26 19.91
C PHE A 71 -6.61 -39.57 19.87
N TYR A 72 -7.93 -39.49 19.65
CA TYR A 72 -8.79 -40.67 19.46
C TYR A 72 -8.48 -41.39 18.14
N ASN A 73 -8.20 -40.64 17.07
CA ASN A 73 -7.80 -41.17 15.77
C ASN A 73 -6.39 -41.80 15.85
N VAL A 74 -5.46 -41.19 16.61
CA VAL A 74 -4.10 -41.74 16.85
C VAL A 74 -4.17 -43.11 17.54
N LEU A 75 -5.15 -43.34 18.41
CA LEU A 75 -5.42 -44.66 19.00
C LEU A 75 -6.35 -45.56 18.17
N GLY A 76 -6.94 -45.07 17.08
CA GLY A 76 -7.91 -45.83 16.28
C GLY A 76 -9.20 -46.19 17.05
N VAL A 77 -9.66 -45.33 17.95
CA VAL A 77 -10.89 -45.51 18.76
C VAL A 77 -11.86 -44.34 18.56
N GLN A 78 -13.14 -44.53 18.90
CA GLN A 78 -14.13 -43.45 18.89
C GLN A 78 -14.05 -42.58 20.15
N GLN A 79 -14.59 -41.36 20.10
CA GLN A 79 -14.48 -40.37 21.18
C GLN A 79 -15.23 -40.76 22.47
N ASP A 80 -16.25 -41.60 22.35
CA ASP A 80 -17.03 -42.20 23.44
C ASP A 80 -16.39 -43.47 24.05
N ALA A 81 -15.32 -44.00 23.45
CA ALA A 81 -14.76 -45.32 23.80
C ALA A 81 -14.42 -45.47 25.28
N SER A 82 -14.62 -46.68 25.80
CA SER A 82 -14.37 -47.01 27.21
C SER A 82 -12.87 -47.01 27.54
N LEU A 83 -12.55 -46.80 28.82
CA LEU A 83 -11.17 -46.90 29.31
C LEU A 83 -10.54 -48.29 29.05
N SER A 84 -11.36 -49.34 28.96
CA SER A 84 -10.99 -50.70 28.55
C SER A 84 -10.52 -50.77 27.09
N GLU A 85 -11.22 -50.09 26.19
CA GLU A 85 -10.91 -50.08 24.75
C GLU A 85 -9.68 -49.23 24.44
N ILE A 86 -9.57 -48.05 25.08
CA ILE A 86 -8.37 -47.20 25.04
C ILE A 86 -7.12 -48.00 25.49
N LYS A 87 -7.24 -48.75 26.61
CA LYS A 87 -6.16 -49.64 27.08
C LYS A 87 -5.86 -50.80 26.14
N ARG A 88 -6.85 -51.33 25.41
CA ARG A 88 -6.63 -52.41 24.41
C ARG A 88 -5.95 -51.87 23.16
N ALA A 89 -6.42 -50.73 22.64
CA ALA A 89 -5.85 -50.06 21.48
C ALA A 89 -4.38 -49.67 21.70
N PHE A 90 -4.09 -48.99 22.82
CA PHE A 90 -2.72 -48.65 23.20
C PHE A 90 -1.80 -49.87 23.29
N ARG A 91 -2.24 -50.99 23.89
CA ARG A 91 -1.44 -52.23 23.95
C ARG A 91 -1.13 -52.80 22.57
N ASN A 92 -2.08 -52.77 21.64
CA ASN A 92 -1.87 -53.26 20.28
C ASN A 92 -0.87 -52.36 19.52
N LEU A 93 -1.09 -51.05 19.55
CA LEU A 93 -0.24 -50.07 18.85
C LEU A 93 1.18 -50.03 19.43
N SER A 94 1.34 -50.09 20.76
CA SER A 94 2.66 -50.10 21.43
C SER A 94 3.49 -51.36 21.16
N VAL A 95 2.89 -52.44 20.65
CA VAL A 95 3.62 -53.64 20.20
C VAL A 95 4.08 -53.52 18.74
N ILE A 96 3.37 -52.74 17.93
CA ILE A 96 3.66 -52.47 16.51
C ILE A 96 4.70 -51.34 16.38
N LEU A 97 4.49 -50.23 17.10
CA LEU A 97 5.31 -49.02 17.05
C LEU A 97 6.48 -49.03 18.05
N HIS A 98 6.83 -50.18 18.63
CA HIS A 98 7.96 -50.25 19.56
C HIS A 98 9.29 -50.01 18.80
N PRO A 99 10.22 -49.17 19.30
CA PRO A 99 11.49 -48.90 18.60
C PRO A 99 12.31 -50.17 18.30
N ASP A 100 12.29 -51.17 19.19
CA ASP A 100 12.98 -52.46 18.97
C ASP A 100 12.28 -53.42 17.99
N LYS A 101 11.18 -53.00 17.34
CA LYS A 101 10.33 -53.84 16.47
C LYS A 101 9.89 -53.20 15.15
N SER A 102 10.11 -51.90 14.98
CA SER A 102 9.74 -51.14 13.79
C SER A 102 10.99 -50.52 13.18
N ASP A 103 11.29 -50.88 11.94
CA ASP A 103 12.47 -50.40 11.20
C ASP A 103 12.31 -48.95 10.68
N ALA A 104 11.26 -48.23 11.09
CA ALA A 104 10.97 -46.87 10.64
C ALA A 104 11.84 -45.82 11.37
N GLU A 105 12.44 -44.89 10.62
CA GLU A 105 13.37 -43.86 11.14
C GLU A 105 12.73 -42.95 12.21
N ASP A 106 11.39 -42.80 12.20
CA ASP A 106 10.62 -41.98 13.12
C ASP A 106 9.91 -42.78 14.24
N ALA A 107 10.11 -44.10 14.34
CA ALA A 107 9.43 -44.98 15.30
C ALA A 107 9.56 -44.49 16.76
N ASN A 108 10.71 -43.94 17.15
CA ASN A 108 10.92 -43.35 18.47
C ASN A 108 10.01 -42.14 18.76
N VAL A 109 9.72 -41.31 17.74
CA VAL A 109 8.83 -40.16 17.87
C VAL A 109 7.38 -40.62 17.88
N GLN A 110 6.99 -41.53 16.98
CA GLN A 110 5.64 -42.10 16.97
C GLN A 110 5.31 -42.80 18.31
N PHE A 111 6.25 -43.58 18.86
CA PHE A 111 6.07 -44.26 20.14
C PHE A 111 5.93 -43.29 21.32
N ARG A 112 6.77 -42.23 21.38
CA ARG A 112 6.64 -41.19 22.41
C ARG A 112 5.27 -40.53 22.35
N ASN A 113 4.85 -40.11 21.16
CA ASN A 113 3.59 -39.41 20.95
C ASN A 113 2.38 -40.31 21.29
N LEU A 114 2.46 -41.61 20.96
CA LEU A 114 1.48 -42.63 21.36
C LEU A 114 1.34 -42.77 22.89
N VAL A 115 2.47 -42.74 23.63
CA VAL A 115 2.46 -42.79 25.10
C VAL A 115 1.80 -41.55 25.68
N SER A 116 2.20 -40.34 25.23
CA SER A 116 1.61 -39.08 25.72
C SER A 116 0.10 -38.97 25.43
N VAL A 117 -0.34 -39.39 24.24
CA VAL A 117 -1.77 -39.52 23.89
C VAL A 117 -2.51 -40.46 24.83
N TYR A 118 -1.93 -41.63 25.12
CA TYR A 118 -2.53 -42.58 26.05
C TYR A 118 -2.60 -42.04 27.47
N GLU A 119 -1.61 -41.26 27.94
CA GLU A 119 -1.66 -40.67 29.28
C GLU A 119 -2.79 -39.63 29.42
N VAL A 120 -3.00 -38.77 28.42
CA VAL A 120 -4.14 -37.82 28.40
C VAL A 120 -5.49 -38.55 28.35
N LEU A 121 -5.63 -39.59 27.51
CA LEU A 121 -6.91 -40.30 27.34
C LEU A 121 -7.20 -41.37 28.42
N LYS A 122 -6.20 -41.74 29.22
CA LYS A 122 -6.30 -42.64 30.38
C LYS A 122 -6.88 -41.96 31.61
N ASP A 123 -6.58 -40.67 31.79
CA ASP A 123 -7.07 -39.88 32.93
C ASP A 123 -8.40 -39.20 32.60
N SER A 124 -9.37 -39.25 33.52
CA SER A 124 -10.70 -38.66 33.27
C SER A 124 -10.66 -37.13 33.24
N SER A 125 -9.81 -36.49 34.04
CA SER A 125 -9.65 -35.03 34.08
C SER A 125 -9.00 -34.53 32.79
N LYS A 126 -7.85 -35.12 32.41
CA LYS A 126 -7.14 -34.72 31.19
C LYS A 126 -7.93 -35.05 29.92
N ARG A 127 -8.69 -36.17 29.90
CA ARG A 127 -9.62 -36.49 28.80
C ARG A 127 -10.79 -35.50 28.70
N GLU A 128 -11.33 -35.01 29.81
CA GLU A 128 -12.39 -34.00 29.81
C GLU A 128 -11.88 -32.64 29.30
N LYS A 129 -10.74 -32.17 29.83
CA LYS A 129 -10.03 -30.97 29.34
C LYS A 129 -9.72 -31.05 27.84
N TYR A 130 -9.23 -32.19 27.35
CA TYR A 130 -9.00 -32.41 25.91
C TYR A 130 -10.30 -32.46 25.08
N ASN A 131 -11.38 -33.05 25.61
CA ASN A 131 -12.70 -33.01 24.97
C ASN A 131 -13.29 -31.59 24.90
N GLU A 132 -12.91 -30.69 25.79
CA GLU A 132 -13.25 -29.27 25.68
C GLU A 132 -12.45 -28.58 24.56
N VAL A 133 -11.14 -28.83 24.44
CA VAL A 133 -10.31 -28.34 23.32
C VAL A 133 -10.85 -28.80 21.97
N LEU A 134 -11.35 -30.04 21.85
CA LEU A 134 -12.00 -30.53 20.63
C LEU A 134 -13.33 -29.83 20.29
N LYS A 135 -14.00 -29.18 21.24
CA LYS A 135 -15.25 -28.43 21.03
C LYS A 135 -15.01 -26.94 20.79
N ASN A 136 -14.10 -26.35 21.58
CA ASN A 136 -13.88 -24.91 21.67
C ASN A 136 -12.66 -24.44 20.86
N GLY A 137 -11.83 -25.38 20.38
CA GLY A 137 -10.52 -25.11 19.78
C GLY A 137 -9.43 -24.83 20.82
N LEU A 138 -8.18 -24.71 20.36
CA LEU A 138 -7.09 -24.22 21.21
C LEU A 138 -7.35 -22.76 21.62
N PRO A 139 -7.09 -22.38 22.88
CA PRO A 139 -7.40 -21.04 23.35
C PRO A 139 -6.50 -20.02 22.67
N ASN A 140 -7.11 -19.09 21.93
CA ASN A 140 -6.47 -18.21 20.93
C ASN A 140 -5.16 -17.50 21.36
N TRP A 141 -4.89 -17.32 22.65
CA TRP A 141 -3.81 -16.47 23.19
C TRP A 141 -2.38 -16.88 22.84
N LYS A 142 -2.11 -18.16 22.55
CA LYS A 142 -0.80 -18.60 22.03
C LYS A 142 -0.52 -18.06 20.61
N SER A 143 -1.56 -17.76 19.83
CA SER A 143 -1.38 -17.12 18.52
C SER A 143 -0.99 -15.64 18.66
N ALA A 144 0.02 -15.19 17.91
CA ALA A 144 0.35 -13.77 17.81
C ALA A 144 -0.87 -12.91 17.35
N LEU A 145 -1.74 -13.53 16.56
CA LEU A 145 -3.04 -12.99 16.10
C LEU A 145 -4.03 -12.67 17.24
N TYR A 146 -3.89 -13.22 18.45
CA TYR A 146 -4.75 -12.86 19.59
C TYR A 146 -4.42 -11.49 20.16
N TYR A 147 -3.13 -11.21 20.39
CA TYR A 147 -2.70 -9.87 20.80
C TYR A 147 -3.12 -8.84 19.74
N TYR A 148 -2.95 -9.19 18.46
CA TYR A 148 -3.40 -8.36 17.34
C TYR A 148 -4.93 -8.12 17.32
N ARG A 149 -5.75 -9.18 17.39
CA ARG A 149 -7.23 -9.08 17.42
C ARG A 149 -7.76 -8.39 18.68
N ARG A 150 -7.10 -8.54 19.83
CA ARG A 150 -7.56 -7.92 21.08
C ARG A 150 -7.17 -6.45 21.18
N VAL A 151 -5.97 -6.06 20.73
CA VAL A 151 -5.56 -4.65 20.62
C VAL A 151 -6.40 -3.92 19.55
N ARG A 152 -6.72 -4.56 18.41
CA ARG A 152 -7.63 -3.97 17.40
C ARG A 152 -9.07 -3.76 17.92
N LYS A 153 -9.46 -4.39 19.03
CA LYS A 153 -10.75 -4.19 19.70
C LYS A 153 -10.68 -3.30 20.95
N MET A 154 -9.52 -2.77 21.32
CA MET A 154 -9.42 -1.84 22.45
C MET A 154 -10.05 -0.50 22.07
N GLY A 155 -11.01 -0.05 22.88
CA GLY A 155 -11.65 1.25 22.69
C GLY A 155 -10.66 2.40 22.83
N LEU A 156 -10.99 3.57 22.26
CA LEU A 156 -10.11 4.76 22.30
C LEU A 156 -9.66 5.11 23.73
N ALA A 157 -10.52 4.89 24.73
CA ALA A 157 -10.20 5.09 26.14
C ALA A 157 -9.17 4.08 26.70
N GLU A 158 -9.24 2.81 26.28
CA GLU A 158 -8.33 1.75 26.73
C GLU A 158 -6.93 1.93 26.10
N MET A 159 -6.89 2.22 24.79
CA MET A 159 -5.66 2.60 24.10
C MET A 159 -5.05 3.88 24.70
N SER A 160 -5.87 4.88 25.00
CA SER A 160 -5.41 6.11 25.67
C SER A 160 -4.85 5.84 27.07
N PHE A 161 -5.45 4.91 27.83
CA PHE A 161 -4.95 4.53 29.16
C PHE A 161 -3.61 3.79 29.09
N ILE A 162 -3.44 2.87 28.14
CA ILE A 162 -2.17 2.16 27.91
C ILE A 162 -1.07 3.14 27.48
N VAL A 163 -1.36 4.01 26.49
CA VAL A 163 -0.43 5.07 26.05
C VAL A 163 -0.08 6.03 27.19
N PHE A 164 -1.05 6.41 28.02
CA PHE A 164 -0.84 7.25 29.19
C PHE A 164 0.07 6.61 30.24
N MET A 165 -0.06 5.31 30.50
CA MET A 165 0.85 4.56 31.37
C MET A 165 2.27 4.47 30.79
N ILE A 166 2.41 4.19 29.49
CA ILE A 166 3.70 4.14 28.80
C ILE A 166 4.41 5.51 28.85
N ILE A 167 3.70 6.60 28.58
CA ILE A 167 4.24 7.97 28.68
C ILE A 167 4.61 8.32 30.12
N THR A 168 3.81 7.91 31.11
CA THR A 168 4.08 8.13 32.54
C THR A 168 5.37 7.44 32.98
N ILE A 169 5.58 6.17 32.58
CA ILE A 169 6.81 5.42 32.86
C ILE A 169 8.00 6.04 32.11
N GLY A 170 7.82 6.40 30.83
CA GLY A 170 8.84 7.07 30.02
C GLY A 170 9.30 8.40 30.61
N GLN A 171 8.39 9.25 31.08
CA GLN A 171 8.73 10.48 31.80
C GLN A 171 9.57 10.22 33.04
N TYR A 172 9.24 9.19 33.83
CA TYR A 172 9.99 8.86 35.05
C TYR A 172 11.41 8.40 34.71
N ILE A 173 11.58 7.58 33.67
CA ILE A 173 12.90 7.14 33.17
C ILE A 173 13.71 8.34 32.65
N VAL A 174 13.11 9.23 31.86
CA VAL A 174 13.78 10.44 31.33
C VAL A 174 14.17 11.39 32.47
N ALA A 175 13.35 11.54 33.52
CA ALA A 175 13.71 12.33 34.69
C ALA A 175 14.92 11.75 35.45
N TRP A 176 15.01 10.42 35.55
CA TRP A 176 16.20 9.73 36.11
C TRP A 176 17.43 9.84 35.22
N ALA A 177 17.30 9.76 33.90
CA ALA A 177 18.40 9.99 32.97
C ALA A 177 18.95 11.42 33.08
N ALA A 178 18.06 12.42 33.10
CA ALA A 178 18.44 13.82 33.28
C ALA A 178 19.04 14.13 34.67
N TYR A 179 18.64 13.40 35.72
CA TYR A 179 19.29 13.47 37.04
C TYR A 179 20.71 12.88 36.99
N ALA A 180 20.88 11.70 36.39
CA ALA A 180 22.17 11.04 36.26
C ALA A 180 23.17 11.86 35.41
N GLU A 181 22.71 12.42 34.29
CA GLU A 181 23.50 13.32 33.43
C GLU A 181 23.93 14.59 34.19
N LYS A 182 23.01 15.23 34.92
CA LYS A 182 23.34 16.40 35.76
C LYS A 182 24.35 16.05 36.86
N LYS A 183 24.19 14.89 37.51
CA LYS A 183 25.14 14.43 38.54
C LYS A 183 26.53 14.19 37.95
N TYR A 184 26.63 13.47 36.83
CA TYR A 184 27.90 13.20 36.13
C TYR A 184 28.57 14.49 35.61
N THR A 185 27.77 15.43 35.08
CA THR A 185 28.26 16.74 34.63
C THR A 185 28.75 17.59 35.80
N ALA A 186 28.06 17.54 36.95
CA ALA A 186 28.51 18.17 38.18
C ALA A 186 29.82 17.54 38.70
N GLU A 187 29.90 16.21 38.78
CA GLU A 187 31.11 15.48 39.21
C GLU A 187 32.33 15.80 38.33
N THR A 188 32.17 15.87 37.01
CA THR A 188 33.27 16.18 36.08
C THR A 188 33.69 17.67 36.11
N MET A 189 32.73 18.60 36.10
CA MET A 189 33.01 20.04 36.16
C MET A 189 33.52 20.49 37.53
N LEU A 190 32.92 20.02 38.63
CA LEU A 190 33.32 20.36 39.99
C LEU A 190 34.55 19.57 40.41
N GLY A 191 34.65 18.27 40.13
CA GLY A 191 35.82 17.46 40.52
C GLY A 191 37.14 17.96 39.91
N SER A 192 37.10 18.48 38.67
CA SER A 192 38.26 19.11 38.02
C SER A 192 38.58 20.52 38.54
N ARG A 193 37.62 21.21 39.17
CA ARG A 193 37.79 22.52 39.83
C ARG A 193 38.20 22.38 41.31
N LEU A 194 37.57 21.50 42.08
CA LEU A 194 37.94 21.17 43.47
C LEU A 194 39.39 20.67 43.54
N LYS A 195 39.82 19.74 42.67
CA LYS A 195 41.22 19.28 42.63
C LYS A 195 42.22 20.42 42.36
N LYS A 196 41.81 21.51 41.69
CA LYS A 196 42.63 22.72 41.47
C LYS A 196 42.58 23.71 42.65
N LEU A 197 41.49 23.72 43.44
CA LEU A 197 41.30 24.59 44.61
C LEU A 197 41.91 23.99 45.89
N GLN A 198 41.72 22.68 46.13
CA GLN A 198 42.38 21.93 47.20
C GLN A 198 43.90 22.00 47.06
N LYS A 199 44.45 21.83 45.83
CA LYS A 199 45.89 22.01 45.53
C LYS A 199 46.39 23.47 45.69
N LYS A 200 45.51 24.42 46.04
CA LYS A 200 45.83 25.82 46.36
C LYS A 200 45.52 26.19 47.83
N ASN A 201 45.24 25.21 48.69
CA ASN A 201 44.96 25.41 50.12
C ASN A 201 43.93 26.52 50.43
N LYS A 202 42.85 26.61 49.64
CA LYS A 202 41.70 27.45 49.97
C LYS A 202 40.40 26.65 49.91
N THR A 203 39.65 26.77 51.01
CA THR A 203 38.32 26.21 51.31
C THR A 203 38.23 24.68 51.32
N ASN A 204 37.77 24.13 52.45
CA ASN A 204 37.45 22.72 52.61
C ASN A 204 35.96 22.49 52.27
N VAL A 205 35.62 22.61 50.99
CA VAL A 205 34.27 22.32 50.48
C VAL A 205 34.26 20.88 49.98
N ASP A 206 33.36 20.07 50.52
CA ASP A 206 33.21 18.67 50.12
C ASP A 206 32.35 18.55 48.85
N LEU A 207 32.65 17.57 48.02
CA LEU A 207 31.96 17.36 46.75
C LEU A 207 30.55 16.79 46.97
N ASP A 208 30.42 15.87 47.92
CA ASP A 208 29.17 15.16 48.20
C ASP A 208 28.06 16.08 48.72
N THR A 209 28.42 17.14 49.46
CA THR A 209 27.46 18.16 49.90
C THR A 209 26.81 18.86 48.71
N ILE A 210 27.59 19.26 47.69
CA ILE A 210 27.05 19.93 46.49
C ILE A 210 26.22 18.95 45.65
N LEU A 211 26.63 17.68 45.56
CA LEU A 211 25.87 16.66 44.84
C LEU A 211 24.53 16.32 45.52
N SER A 212 24.40 16.56 46.83
CA SER A 212 23.15 16.37 47.60
C SER A 212 22.10 17.45 47.35
N GLU A 213 22.48 18.63 46.82
CA GLU A 213 21.54 19.71 46.50
C GLU A 213 20.76 19.46 45.19
N ILE A 214 21.17 18.47 44.38
CA ILE A 214 20.49 18.14 43.11
C ILE A 214 19.17 17.41 43.42
N PRO A 215 17.99 17.94 43.04
CA PRO A 215 16.71 17.35 43.41
C PRO A 215 16.47 16.00 42.72
N VAL A 216 16.21 14.97 43.52
CA VAL A 216 15.96 13.59 43.06
C VAL A 216 14.57 13.48 42.39
N PRO A 217 14.43 12.76 41.25
CA PRO A 217 13.14 12.51 40.61
C PRO A 217 12.14 11.80 41.52
N SER A 218 10.94 12.37 41.64
CA SER A 218 9.85 11.84 42.47
C SER A 218 8.64 11.44 41.62
N ILE A 219 7.95 10.36 42.02
CA ILE A 219 6.77 9.84 41.32
C ILE A 219 5.64 10.89 41.26
N PHE A 220 5.55 11.78 42.26
CA PHE A 220 4.60 12.91 42.28
C PHE A 220 4.82 13.95 41.17
N ASN A 221 5.94 13.89 40.44
CA ASN A 221 6.24 14.75 39.30
C ASN A 221 5.84 14.10 37.94
N THR A 222 5.04 13.04 37.94
CA THR A 222 4.54 12.38 36.73
C THR A 222 3.08 12.76 36.42
N LEU A 223 2.63 12.55 35.17
CA LEU A 223 1.30 12.97 34.69
C LEU A 223 0.10 12.60 35.61
N PRO A 224 -0.01 11.40 36.22
CA PRO A 224 -1.15 11.05 37.07
C PRO A 224 -1.35 11.98 38.28
N PHE A 225 -0.28 12.62 38.75
CA PHE A 225 -0.32 13.55 39.88
C PHE A 225 -0.33 15.02 39.42
N GLN A 226 0.32 15.32 38.30
CA GLN A 226 0.35 16.67 37.73
C GLN A 226 -0.98 17.08 37.09
N ILE A 227 -1.69 16.19 36.39
CA ILE A 227 -2.95 16.52 35.70
C ILE A 227 -4.06 16.95 36.69
N PRO A 228 -4.33 16.22 37.79
CA PRO A 228 -5.30 16.69 38.80
C PRO A 228 -4.91 18.04 39.41
N LYS A 229 -3.61 18.27 39.66
CA LYS A 229 -3.09 19.53 40.21
C LYS A 229 -3.22 20.69 39.21
N LEU A 230 -3.06 20.44 37.92
CA LEU A 230 -3.30 21.42 36.86
C LEU A 230 -4.79 21.77 36.77
N ILE A 231 -5.67 20.77 36.70
CA ILE A 231 -7.13 20.93 36.62
C ILE A 231 -7.67 21.70 37.84
N TRP A 232 -7.17 21.40 39.05
CA TRP A 232 -7.53 22.11 40.28
C TRP A 232 -7.16 23.61 40.24
N ASN A 233 -6.08 23.95 39.56
CA ASN A 233 -5.56 25.32 39.46
C ASN A 233 -6.18 26.13 38.29
N ILE A 234 -7.09 25.55 37.49
CA ILE A 234 -7.82 26.31 36.46
C ILE A 234 -8.83 27.25 37.15
N PRO A 235 -8.71 28.59 36.98
CA PRO A 235 -9.56 29.53 37.71
C PRO A 235 -11.01 29.45 37.23
N ARG A 236 -11.91 29.03 38.13
CA ARG A 236 -13.36 29.05 37.88
C ARG A 236 -13.86 30.49 37.88
N LYS A 237 -14.57 30.86 36.81
CA LYS A 237 -15.02 32.23 36.53
C LYS A 237 -16.32 32.51 37.30
N GLU A 238 -16.22 33.10 38.49
CA GLU A 238 -17.40 33.62 39.20
C GLU A 238 -17.91 34.93 38.60
N SER A 239 -19.21 35.19 38.75
CA SER A 239 -19.90 36.33 38.14
C SER A 239 -20.69 37.14 39.17
N LYS A 240 -20.47 38.47 39.23
CA LYS A 240 -21.47 39.45 39.68
C LYS A 240 -21.12 40.88 39.23
N LYS A 241 -22.09 41.78 39.35
CA LYS A 241 -22.11 43.11 38.73
C LYS A 241 -21.54 44.23 39.62
N GLU A 242 -21.02 45.27 38.96
CA GLU A 242 -21.12 46.72 39.23
C GLU A 242 -21.09 47.24 40.69
N GLY A 243 -20.22 48.23 40.99
CA GLY A 243 -20.32 49.00 42.25
C GLY A 243 -19.13 49.88 42.67
N ILE A 244 -18.98 51.05 42.03
CA ILE A 244 -18.40 52.32 42.57
C ILE A 244 -17.28 52.27 43.65
N ARG A 245 -16.09 52.77 43.25
CA ARG A 245 -15.03 53.45 44.05
C ARG A 245 -15.20 53.56 45.59
N LYS A 246 -14.21 53.03 46.34
CA LYS A 246 -13.21 53.83 47.11
C LYS A 246 -12.04 52.96 47.65
N ARG A 247 -10.87 53.58 47.87
CA ARG A 247 -9.62 52.96 48.37
C ARG A 247 -9.60 52.81 49.89
N LYS A 248 -8.84 51.82 50.41
CA LYS A 248 -7.61 52.00 51.23
C LYS A 248 -6.92 50.62 51.44
N GLU A 249 -5.70 50.41 50.94
CA GLU A 249 -4.39 50.70 51.55
C GLU A 249 -3.84 49.63 52.51
N LYS A 250 -3.06 48.68 51.97
CA LYS A 250 -1.77 48.19 52.50
C LYS A 250 -1.04 47.38 51.42
N PHE A 251 0.29 47.24 51.54
CA PHE A 251 1.20 46.66 50.54
C PHE A 251 1.23 47.36 49.18
N ALA A 252 1.77 48.58 49.16
CA ALA A 252 2.39 49.15 47.96
C ALA A 252 3.89 48.83 47.96
N ALA A 253 4.44 48.41 46.82
CA ALA A 253 5.88 48.38 46.60
C ALA A 253 6.40 49.80 46.30
N LYS A 254 7.66 50.09 46.64
CA LYS A 254 8.26 51.41 46.41
C LYS A 254 8.61 51.58 44.92
N GLU A 255 8.02 52.58 44.26
CA GLU A 255 8.58 53.11 43.02
C GLU A 255 9.92 53.81 43.33
N LYS A 256 10.87 53.71 42.40
CA LYS A 256 12.12 54.48 42.42
C LYS A 256 11.85 55.85 41.81
N THR A 257 12.40 56.90 42.39
CA THR A 257 12.18 58.29 41.95
C THR A 257 13.01 58.65 40.73
N ASP A 258 12.58 59.66 39.97
CA ASP A 258 13.26 60.12 38.74
C ASP A 258 14.72 60.56 38.94
N ALA A 259 15.11 60.87 40.19
CA ALA A 259 16.50 61.13 40.56
C ALA A 259 17.41 59.89 40.41
N GLU A 260 16.90 58.67 40.60
CA GLU A 260 17.66 57.43 40.36
C GLU A 260 17.71 57.07 38.86
N LEU A 261 16.78 57.56 38.04
CA LEU A 261 16.76 57.36 36.58
C LEU A 261 17.74 58.29 35.84
N GLN A 262 18.21 59.38 36.46
CA GLN A 262 19.21 60.29 35.88
C GLN A 262 20.67 59.82 36.04
N GLY A 263 20.90 58.63 36.62
CA GLY A 263 22.25 58.08 36.82
C GLY A 263 22.93 57.47 35.57
N TYR A 264 22.17 57.12 34.54
CA TYR A 264 22.67 56.40 33.35
C TYR A 264 22.83 57.27 32.08
N SER A 265 22.63 58.58 32.18
CA SER A 265 22.51 59.50 31.04
C SER A 265 23.68 60.49 30.88
N LYS A 266 24.93 59.98 30.90
CA LYS A 266 26.11 60.62 30.24
C LYS A 266 27.36 59.73 30.24
N LEU A 267 27.67 59.16 29.08
CA LEU A 267 29.04 58.97 28.58
C LEU A 267 29.02 59.17 27.06
N ASN A 268 30.07 59.77 26.51
CA ASN A 268 29.97 60.51 25.25
C ASN A 268 30.10 59.65 23.99
N VAL A 269 29.29 59.96 22.98
CA VAL A 269 29.52 59.58 21.58
C VAL A 269 29.99 60.82 20.80
N PRO A 270 31.25 60.87 20.34
CA PRO A 270 31.67 61.77 19.27
C PRO A 270 30.99 61.34 17.97
N LYS A 271 30.22 62.22 17.33
CA LYS A 271 29.56 61.93 16.04
C LYS A 271 30.59 62.01 14.91
N GLY A 272 30.66 61.00 14.05
CA GLY A 272 31.68 60.92 12.99
C GLY A 272 31.39 59.90 11.88
N SER A 273 30.30 60.13 11.12
CA SER A 273 29.99 59.49 9.82
C SER A 273 29.52 58.02 9.79
N ALA A 274 28.79 57.70 8.71
CA ALA A 274 28.34 56.40 8.20
C ALA A 274 27.41 55.53 9.09
N VAL A 275 26.22 55.24 8.57
CA VAL A 275 25.30 54.24 9.13
C VAL A 275 25.74 52.84 8.68
N THR A 276 25.83 51.89 9.61
CA THR A 276 25.93 50.45 9.28
C THR A 276 25.08 49.65 10.27
N ALA A 277 24.19 48.79 9.78
CA ALA A 277 23.41 47.89 10.62
C ALA A 277 24.25 46.64 10.98
N VAL A 278 24.15 46.16 12.22
CA VAL A 278 24.78 44.90 12.65
C VAL A 278 23.83 43.76 12.34
N ASN A 279 24.32 42.78 11.59
CA ASN A 279 23.52 41.81 10.86
C ASN A 279 23.41 40.47 11.60
N THR A 280 22.19 40.00 11.87
CA THR A 280 21.92 38.60 12.22
C THR A 280 22.00 37.76 10.95
N LYS A 281 23.12 37.03 10.75
CA LYS A 281 23.35 36.20 9.56
C LYS A 281 22.12 35.32 9.23
N GLU A 282 21.49 35.60 8.10
CA GLU A 282 20.46 34.75 7.52
C GLU A 282 21.10 33.47 6.97
N ILE A 283 20.56 32.30 7.29
CA ILE A 283 21.06 31.03 6.75
C ILE A 283 20.53 30.89 5.32
N PHE A 284 21.43 30.86 4.34
CA PHE A 284 21.03 30.61 2.95
C PHE A 284 20.70 29.12 2.78
N SER A 285 19.53 28.84 2.19
CA SER A 285 19.20 27.53 1.63
C SER A 285 18.70 27.69 0.21
N GLY A 286 19.09 26.77 -0.68
CA GLY A 286 18.69 26.79 -2.09
C GLY A 286 19.40 27.82 -2.98
N GLY A 287 20.40 28.54 -2.48
CA GLY A 287 21.21 29.47 -3.28
C GLY A 287 22.14 28.73 -4.25
N PHE A 288 22.29 29.24 -5.48
CA PHE A 288 23.29 28.74 -6.44
C PHE A 288 24.69 28.66 -5.81
N TRP A 289 25.49 27.70 -6.28
CA TRP A 289 26.87 27.51 -5.83
C TRP A 289 27.82 28.17 -6.82
N THR A 290 28.72 29.02 -6.31
CA THR A 290 29.76 29.71 -7.08
C THR A 290 31.10 28.97 -6.99
N ASP A 291 32.03 29.26 -7.91
CA ASP A 291 33.38 28.69 -7.85
C ASP A 291 34.16 29.14 -6.59
N GLU A 292 33.80 30.29 -6.02
CA GLU A 292 34.27 30.79 -4.73
C GLU A 292 33.74 29.90 -3.57
N ASP A 293 32.43 29.62 -3.51
CA ASP A 293 31.82 28.67 -2.54
C ASP A 293 32.50 27.30 -2.62
N LEU A 294 32.71 26.77 -3.83
CA LEU A 294 33.31 25.46 -4.07
C LEU A 294 34.79 25.44 -3.63
N THR A 295 35.51 26.53 -3.81
CA THR A 295 36.92 26.67 -3.39
C THR A 295 37.02 26.80 -1.86
N GLU A 296 36.13 27.54 -1.20
CA GLU A 296 36.05 27.59 0.26
C GLU A 296 35.63 26.23 0.84
N LEU A 297 34.68 25.52 0.24
CA LEU A 297 34.29 24.17 0.65
C LEU A 297 35.49 23.22 0.63
N VAL A 298 36.28 23.20 -0.45
CA VAL A 298 37.52 22.39 -0.53
C VAL A 298 38.52 22.80 0.55
N ARG A 299 38.66 24.10 0.85
CA ARG A 299 39.54 24.62 1.92
C ARG A 299 39.10 24.13 3.30
N LEU A 300 37.80 24.20 3.61
CA LEU A 300 37.23 23.79 4.89
C LEU A 300 37.21 22.26 5.06
N VAL A 301 36.93 21.51 3.99
CA VAL A 301 37.01 20.04 3.96
C VAL A 301 38.45 19.53 4.16
N LYS A 302 39.47 20.29 3.74
CA LYS A 302 40.88 20.02 4.11
C LYS A 302 41.20 20.43 5.55
N LYS A 303 40.72 21.59 6.01
CA LYS A 303 40.95 22.14 7.36
C LYS A 303 40.39 21.25 8.48
N TYR A 304 39.25 20.61 8.24
CA TYR A 304 38.63 19.64 9.14
C TYR A 304 38.60 18.27 8.46
N PRO A 305 39.53 17.34 8.75
CA PRO A 305 39.60 16.04 8.09
C PRO A 305 38.52 15.05 8.59
N GLY A 306 38.44 13.88 7.95
CA GLY A 306 37.55 12.80 8.37
C GLY A 306 37.95 12.23 9.74
N GLY A 307 37.12 12.48 10.76
CA GLY A 307 37.38 12.09 12.16
C GLY A 307 37.15 13.21 13.16
N THR A 308 37.07 14.47 12.72
CA THR A 308 36.69 15.61 13.59
C THR A 308 35.23 15.47 14.06
N PRO A 309 34.92 15.55 15.37
CA PRO A 309 33.55 15.63 15.87
C PRO A 309 32.81 16.86 15.30
N ALA A 310 31.50 16.75 15.07
CA ALA A 310 30.67 17.86 14.54
C ALA A 310 31.19 18.49 13.22
N ARG A 311 32.05 17.79 12.45
CA ARG A 311 32.74 18.30 11.25
C ARG A 311 31.83 19.12 10.33
N TRP A 312 30.68 18.56 9.98
CA TRP A 312 29.78 19.15 8.99
C TRP A 312 28.93 20.30 9.55
N GLU A 313 28.68 20.30 10.86
CA GLU A 313 28.03 21.42 11.57
C GLU A 313 28.97 22.64 11.60
N VAL A 314 30.25 22.43 11.90
CA VAL A 314 31.28 23.50 11.88
C VAL A 314 31.49 24.07 10.49
N ILE A 315 31.49 23.23 9.44
CA ILE A 315 31.61 23.71 8.05
C ILE A 315 30.32 24.45 7.60
N ALA A 316 29.14 24.00 8.05
CA ALA A 316 27.85 24.67 7.83
C ALA A 316 27.78 26.05 8.47
N GLU A 317 28.23 26.19 9.73
CA GLU A 317 28.31 27.47 10.42
C GLU A 317 29.28 28.44 9.72
N MET A 318 30.44 27.94 9.25
CA MET A 318 31.43 28.78 8.56
C MET A 318 30.93 29.28 7.19
N MET A 319 30.39 28.39 6.36
CA MET A 319 29.84 28.75 5.04
C MET A 319 28.42 29.34 5.09
N ASN A 320 27.79 29.37 6.27
CA ASN A 320 26.45 29.92 6.48
C ASN A 320 25.34 29.27 5.60
N ARG A 321 25.50 27.97 5.31
CA ARG A 321 24.60 27.10 4.53
C ARG A 321 24.19 25.86 5.36
N SER A 322 23.22 25.09 4.90
CA SER A 322 22.78 23.88 5.61
C SER A 322 23.82 22.73 5.59
N VAL A 323 23.81 21.90 6.66
CA VAL A 323 24.65 20.68 6.76
C VAL A 323 24.38 19.71 5.60
N GLN A 324 23.13 19.64 5.16
CA GLN A 324 22.64 18.81 4.06
C GLN A 324 23.21 19.26 2.70
N GLU A 325 23.17 20.56 2.39
CA GLU A 325 23.78 21.10 1.15
C GLU A 325 25.29 20.85 1.10
N ILE A 326 25.99 21.07 2.21
CA ILE A 326 27.45 20.94 2.29
C ILE A 326 27.88 19.47 2.18
N THR A 327 27.20 18.55 2.86
CA THR A 327 27.52 17.12 2.76
C THR A 327 27.25 16.58 1.36
N PHE A 328 26.16 17.01 0.71
CA PHE A 328 25.87 16.68 -0.69
C PHE A 328 26.92 17.23 -1.65
N MET A 329 27.27 18.51 -1.57
CA MET A 329 28.24 19.11 -2.50
C MET A 329 29.65 18.56 -2.29
N ALA A 330 30.07 18.31 -1.03
CA ALA A 330 31.37 17.70 -0.73
C ALA A 330 31.48 16.25 -1.25
N ALA A 331 30.37 15.51 -1.33
CA ALA A 331 30.33 14.21 -2.01
C ALA A 331 30.45 14.39 -3.54
N LYS A 332 29.64 15.26 -4.13
CA LYS A 332 29.61 15.53 -5.58
C LYS A 332 30.97 16.01 -6.13
N MET A 333 31.68 16.88 -5.41
CA MET A 333 33.03 17.33 -5.80
C MET A 333 34.07 16.19 -5.75
N LYS A 334 33.88 15.20 -4.89
CA LYS A 334 34.75 14.01 -4.78
C LYS A 334 34.51 13.03 -5.92
N GLU A 335 33.27 12.88 -6.37
CA GLU A 335 32.89 12.03 -7.51
C GLU A 335 33.33 12.67 -8.83
N ASN A 336 33.11 13.97 -9.01
CA ASN A 336 33.45 14.70 -10.25
C ASN A 336 34.93 15.14 -10.35
N GLY A 337 35.79 14.76 -9.40
CA GLY A 337 37.25 14.93 -9.51
C GLY A 337 37.76 16.38 -9.65
N TYR A 338 37.09 17.35 -9.00
CA TYR A 338 37.32 18.78 -9.21
C TYR A 338 38.78 19.23 -8.99
N ARG A 339 39.39 19.87 -10.00
CA ARG A 339 40.73 20.47 -9.94
C ARG A 339 40.61 22.00 -9.92
N VAL A 340 41.21 22.64 -8.92
CA VAL A 340 41.23 24.11 -8.81
C VAL A 340 42.29 24.69 -9.78
N PRO A 341 41.94 25.64 -10.66
CA PRO A 341 42.93 26.34 -11.48
C PRO A 341 43.86 27.21 -10.63
N GLY A 342 45.15 27.26 -10.96
CA GLY A 342 46.04 28.33 -10.49
C GLY A 342 46.80 28.12 -9.16
N HIS A 343 47.09 26.88 -8.76
CA HIS A 343 48.14 26.62 -7.74
C HIS A 343 49.09 25.50 -8.17
N ALA A 344 50.40 25.77 -8.04
CA ALA A 344 51.46 24.83 -8.37
C ALA A 344 51.68 23.81 -7.24
N GLU A 345 52.25 22.66 -7.60
CA GLU A 345 52.62 21.61 -6.65
C GLU A 345 53.83 22.03 -5.79
N SER A 346 53.84 21.57 -4.54
CA SER A 346 55.03 21.57 -3.68
C SER A 346 55.10 20.25 -2.90
N VAL A 347 56.31 19.85 -2.52
CA VAL A 347 56.69 18.45 -2.29
C VAL A 347 57.10 18.21 -0.83
N ALA A 348 56.76 17.02 -0.30
CA ALA A 348 57.13 16.48 1.02
C ALA A 348 56.51 17.23 2.24
N GLU A 349 56.49 16.70 3.47
CA GLU A 349 57.12 15.48 4.00
C GLU A 349 56.23 14.79 5.08
N ASN A 350 56.70 13.67 5.66
CA ASN A 350 55.98 12.84 6.64
C ASN A 350 55.98 13.49 8.06
N ILE A 351 55.21 13.03 9.07
CA ILE A 351 55.50 11.86 9.93
C ILE A 351 54.25 11.34 10.70
N VAL A 352 54.00 10.04 10.51
CA VAL A 352 53.47 8.97 11.40
C VAL A 352 53.00 9.31 12.83
N LEU A 353 51.80 8.82 13.22
CA LEU A 353 51.61 7.93 14.39
C LEU A 353 50.28 7.14 14.37
N GLU A 354 50.22 6.06 15.15
CA GLU A 354 49.25 4.95 15.11
C GLU A 354 47.89 5.26 15.80
N SER A 355 46.78 4.52 15.63
CA SER A 355 46.70 3.05 15.68
C SER A 355 45.35 2.44 15.25
N LYS A 356 45.38 1.16 14.81
CA LYS A 356 44.21 0.26 14.88
C LYS A 356 44.61 -1.22 14.85
N LYS A 357 44.20 -1.96 15.89
CA LYS A 357 44.22 -3.43 16.07
C LYS A 357 42.89 -3.78 16.77
N LEU A 358 42.23 -4.93 16.59
CA LEU A 358 42.55 -6.13 15.83
C LEU A 358 41.23 -6.88 15.51
N LYS A 359 41.15 -7.58 14.38
CA LYS A 359 40.53 -8.91 14.27
C LYS A 359 41.23 -9.67 13.14
N THR A 360 41.55 -10.94 13.37
CA THR A 360 42.53 -11.70 12.60
C THR A 360 41.93 -12.42 11.39
N LYS A 361 42.64 -12.38 10.26
CA LYS A 361 42.67 -13.48 9.29
C LYS A 361 44.07 -14.09 9.32
N ARG A 362 44.16 -15.42 9.23
CA ARG A 362 45.43 -16.12 8.97
C ARG A 362 45.87 -15.81 7.53
N PRO A 363 47.18 -15.66 7.24
CA PRO A 363 47.65 -15.62 5.87
C PRO A 363 47.46 -16.99 5.23
N ALA A 364 46.87 -17.03 4.04
CA ALA A 364 47.06 -18.14 3.11
C ALA A 364 48.27 -17.80 2.24
N ASN A 365 49.08 -18.81 1.91
CA ASN A 365 50.18 -18.63 0.95
C ASN A 365 49.63 -18.18 -0.41
N PRO A 366 50.39 -17.41 -1.20
CA PRO A 366 50.04 -17.16 -2.60
C PRO A 366 50.08 -18.50 -3.34
N ILE A 367 48.90 -19.01 -3.72
CA ILE A 367 48.82 -20.10 -4.69
C ILE A 367 49.20 -19.49 -6.03
N ILE A 368 50.42 -19.79 -6.48
CA ILE A 368 50.86 -19.51 -7.85
C ILE A 368 50.09 -20.49 -8.75
N VAL A 369 48.92 -20.06 -9.22
CA VAL A 369 48.20 -20.73 -10.30
C VAL A 369 48.90 -20.34 -11.60
N PRO A 370 49.37 -21.29 -12.43
CA PRO A 370 49.99 -20.98 -13.71
C PRO A 370 48.97 -20.33 -14.66
N GLU A 371 49.45 -19.61 -15.68
CA GLU A 371 48.60 -19.19 -16.80
C GLU A 371 48.11 -20.43 -17.56
N THR A 372 46.98 -21.00 -17.15
CA THR A 372 46.43 -22.17 -17.82
C THR A 372 45.82 -21.74 -19.14
N THR A 373 46.50 -22.04 -20.24
CA THR A 373 45.97 -21.88 -21.59
C THR A 373 44.59 -22.53 -21.68
N TRP A 374 43.65 -21.84 -22.33
CA TRP A 374 42.30 -22.32 -22.58
C TRP A 374 42.24 -22.81 -24.03
N THR A 375 41.86 -24.07 -24.22
CA THR A 375 41.57 -24.59 -25.56
C THR A 375 40.24 -24.00 -26.06
N GLN A 376 40.07 -23.96 -27.38
CA GLN A 376 38.84 -23.46 -28.01
C GLN A 376 37.62 -24.31 -27.61
N GLU A 377 37.80 -25.62 -27.43
CA GLU A 377 36.78 -26.54 -26.92
C GLU A 377 36.39 -26.23 -25.46
N GLN A 378 37.37 -26.02 -24.57
CA GLN A 378 37.09 -25.63 -23.17
C GLN A 378 36.38 -24.28 -23.07
N GLN A 379 36.69 -23.34 -23.98
CA GLN A 379 36.02 -22.05 -24.08
C GLN A 379 34.54 -22.20 -24.53
N GLN A 380 34.28 -23.02 -25.56
CA GLN A 380 32.92 -23.34 -26.00
C GLN A 380 32.10 -24.07 -24.92
N LEU A 381 32.70 -25.04 -24.22
CA LEU A 381 32.06 -25.72 -23.10
C LEU A 381 31.72 -24.77 -21.94
N LEU A 382 32.58 -23.79 -21.64
CA LEU A 382 32.31 -22.74 -20.65
C LEU A 382 31.11 -21.87 -21.05
N GLU A 383 31.02 -21.46 -22.32
CA GLU A 383 29.91 -20.65 -22.83
C GLU A 383 28.58 -21.42 -22.78
N LEU A 384 28.56 -22.67 -23.25
CA LEU A 384 27.41 -23.57 -23.15
C LEU A 384 27.00 -23.82 -21.68
N ALA A 385 27.96 -24.01 -20.78
CA ALA A 385 27.69 -24.19 -19.35
C ALA A 385 27.13 -22.93 -18.67
N ILE A 386 27.58 -21.73 -19.08
CA ILE A 386 27.07 -20.45 -18.58
C ILE A 386 25.61 -20.23 -18.98
N VAL A 387 25.23 -20.62 -20.21
CA VAL A 387 23.84 -20.58 -20.70
C VAL A 387 22.99 -21.64 -20.00
N LYS A 388 23.49 -22.87 -19.89
CA LYS A 388 22.81 -24.01 -19.24
C LYS A 388 22.56 -23.81 -17.74
N TYR A 389 23.43 -23.05 -17.06
CA TYR A 389 23.30 -22.72 -15.64
C TYR A 389 23.21 -21.20 -15.45
N PRO A 390 22.01 -20.59 -15.61
CA PRO A 390 21.81 -19.15 -15.39
C PRO A 390 22.02 -18.74 -13.92
N LYS A 391 22.01 -17.42 -13.64
CA LYS A 391 22.23 -16.88 -12.28
C LYS A 391 21.17 -17.31 -11.25
N THR A 392 20.02 -17.81 -11.69
CA THR A 392 18.92 -18.36 -10.88
C THR A 392 19.10 -19.84 -10.49
N THR A 393 20.20 -20.48 -10.90
CA THR A 393 20.45 -21.90 -10.60
C THR A 393 20.65 -22.13 -9.10
N VAL A 394 19.83 -23.00 -8.50
CA VAL A 394 19.95 -23.39 -7.07
C VAL A 394 21.25 -24.20 -6.83
N GLY A 395 21.98 -23.87 -5.75
CA GLY A 395 23.26 -24.49 -5.36
C GLY A 395 24.51 -23.73 -5.84
N ASP A 396 25.72 -24.25 -5.58
CA ASP A 396 26.97 -23.65 -6.08
C ASP A 396 27.05 -23.79 -7.61
N ARG A 397 26.60 -22.74 -8.30
CA ARG A 397 26.61 -22.58 -9.76
C ARG A 397 27.98 -22.87 -10.37
N TRP A 398 29.06 -22.49 -9.71
CA TRP A 398 30.41 -22.60 -10.29
C TRP A 398 30.98 -24.00 -10.18
N VAL A 399 30.57 -24.79 -9.17
CA VAL A 399 30.83 -26.24 -9.13
C VAL A 399 30.10 -26.95 -10.28
N LYS A 400 28.84 -26.59 -10.55
CA LYS A 400 28.08 -27.17 -11.68
C LYS A 400 28.72 -26.85 -13.03
N ILE A 401 29.27 -25.65 -13.20
CA ILE A 401 30.00 -25.24 -14.41
C ILE A 401 31.36 -25.96 -14.53
N SER A 402 32.19 -26.00 -13.48
CA SER A 402 33.50 -26.69 -13.53
C SER A 402 33.35 -28.18 -13.84
N ASN A 403 32.32 -28.84 -13.30
CA ASN A 403 32.06 -30.26 -13.56
C ASN A 403 31.69 -30.57 -15.02
N THR A 404 31.40 -29.55 -15.84
CA THR A 404 31.16 -29.72 -17.29
C THR A 404 32.39 -29.40 -18.17
N ILE A 405 33.51 -28.97 -17.59
CA ILE A 405 34.72 -28.55 -18.33
C ILE A 405 35.90 -29.42 -17.88
N PRO A 406 36.37 -30.38 -18.71
CA PRO A 406 37.41 -31.31 -18.29
C PRO A 406 38.72 -30.58 -17.96
N GLY A 407 39.23 -30.84 -16.75
CA GLY A 407 40.51 -30.34 -16.27
C GLY A 407 40.56 -28.87 -15.81
N LYS A 408 39.42 -28.21 -15.55
CA LYS A 408 39.38 -26.84 -15.00
C LYS A 408 38.67 -26.77 -13.65
N THR A 409 39.24 -26.01 -12.71
CA THR A 409 38.65 -25.74 -11.39
C THR A 409 37.55 -24.68 -11.44
N LYS A 410 36.72 -24.60 -10.40
CA LYS A 410 35.68 -23.56 -10.32
C LYS A 410 36.25 -22.15 -10.18
N GLU A 411 37.41 -22.02 -9.53
CA GLU A 411 38.19 -20.79 -9.40
C GLU A 411 38.69 -20.30 -10.77
N GLU A 412 39.24 -21.20 -11.61
CA GLU A 412 39.65 -20.87 -12.98
C GLU A 412 38.47 -20.48 -13.88
N CYS A 413 37.35 -21.20 -13.78
CA CYS A 413 36.14 -20.88 -14.54
C CYS A 413 35.59 -19.50 -14.18
N LEU A 414 35.60 -19.15 -12.90
CA LEU A 414 35.21 -17.83 -12.39
C LEU A 414 36.18 -16.73 -12.82
N ALA A 415 37.49 -17.00 -12.81
CA ALA A 415 38.51 -16.05 -13.29
C ALA A 415 38.37 -15.79 -14.80
N ARG A 416 38.21 -16.84 -15.61
CA ARG A 416 38.01 -16.74 -17.06
C ARG A 416 36.74 -15.97 -17.40
N TYR A 417 35.63 -16.23 -16.70
CA TYR A 417 34.39 -15.48 -16.87
C TYR A 417 34.55 -13.98 -16.60
N LYS A 418 35.26 -13.58 -15.53
CA LYS A 418 35.52 -12.16 -15.24
C LYS A 418 36.27 -11.47 -16.36
N HIS A 419 37.36 -12.08 -16.84
CA HIS A 419 38.15 -11.57 -17.95
C HIS A 419 37.31 -11.38 -19.23
N LEU A 420 36.42 -12.31 -19.54
CA LEU A 420 35.51 -12.20 -20.69
C LEU A 420 34.52 -11.02 -20.53
N VAL A 421 33.99 -10.79 -19.33
CA VAL A 421 33.13 -9.62 -19.05
C VAL A 421 33.89 -8.30 -19.20
N GLU A 422 35.14 -8.25 -18.76
CA GLU A 422 36.01 -7.07 -18.89
C GLU A 422 36.37 -6.78 -20.36
N VAL A 423 36.68 -7.82 -21.16
CA VAL A 423 36.92 -7.68 -22.61
C VAL A 423 35.66 -7.20 -23.35
N VAL A 424 34.49 -7.76 -23.07
CA VAL A 424 33.23 -7.33 -23.71
C VAL A 424 32.86 -5.90 -23.31
N LYS A 425 33.16 -5.47 -22.07
CA LYS A 425 32.97 -4.08 -21.63
C LYS A 425 33.90 -3.14 -22.40
N ALA A 426 35.19 -3.47 -22.49
CA ALA A 426 36.17 -2.68 -23.23
C ALA A 426 35.89 -2.62 -24.74
N GLN A 427 35.32 -3.67 -25.33
CA GLN A 427 34.84 -3.66 -26.72
C GLN A 427 33.69 -2.66 -26.90
N LYS A 428 32.66 -2.70 -26.05
CA LYS A 428 31.54 -1.74 -26.11
C LYS A 428 31.99 -0.30 -25.92
N GLU A 429 32.93 -0.06 -25.02
CA GLU A 429 33.50 1.28 -24.79
C GLU A 429 34.26 1.80 -26.04
N ARG A 430 34.96 0.92 -26.77
CA ARG A 430 35.58 1.27 -28.06
C ARG A 430 34.54 1.57 -29.14
N THR A 431 33.56 0.69 -29.34
CA THR A 431 32.51 0.90 -30.35
C THR A 431 31.75 2.20 -30.09
N GLN A 432 31.45 2.56 -28.84
CA GLN A 432 30.83 3.85 -28.51
C GLN A 432 31.76 5.05 -28.78
N THR A 433 33.07 4.89 -28.64
CA THR A 433 34.06 5.94 -28.98
C THR A 433 34.22 6.09 -30.50
N GLU A 434 34.15 4.98 -31.24
CA GLU A 434 34.19 4.92 -32.71
C GLU A 434 32.90 5.51 -33.31
N GLU A 435 31.73 5.21 -32.75
CA GLU A 435 30.44 5.82 -33.11
C GLU A 435 30.41 7.34 -32.84
N GLN A 436 30.98 7.80 -31.71
CA GLN A 436 31.08 9.23 -31.40
C GLN A 436 32.00 9.98 -32.37
N SER A 437 33.20 9.45 -32.62
CA SER A 437 34.17 10.09 -33.53
C SER A 437 33.73 10.06 -35.00
N ALA A 438 32.97 9.05 -35.43
CA ALA A 438 32.29 9.06 -36.73
C ALA A 438 31.25 10.19 -36.84
N ASN A 439 30.50 10.46 -35.77
CA ASN A 439 29.46 11.49 -35.75
C ASN A 439 30.04 12.93 -35.77
N GLU A 440 31.22 13.14 -35.15
CA GLU A 440 31.94 14.43 -35.19
C GLU A 440 32.57 14.75 -36.56
N GLN A 441 32.83 13.73 -37.40
CA GLN A 441 33.27 13.96 -38.78
C GLN A 441 32.12 14.34 -39.73
N VAL A 442 30.87 14.03 -39.39
CA VAL A 442 29.68 14.38 -40.20
C VAL A 442 29.16 15.80 -39.89
N SER A 443 29.47 16.35 -38.71
CA SER A 443 29.02 17.69 -38.30
C SER A 443 29.90 18.84 -38.82
N SER A 444 31.12 18.56 -39.29
CA SER A 444 32.10 19.57 -39.74
C SER A 444 32.07 19.87 -41.25
N SER A 445 31.23 19.18 -42.03
CA SER A 445 31.17 19.27 -43.49
C SER A 445 29.82 19.75 -44.04
N ARG A 446 29.00 20.45 -43.23
CA ARG A 446 27.61 20.79 -43.58
C ARG A 446 27.26 22.28 -43.40
N ALA A 447 28.18 23.14 -43.85
CA ALA A 447 27.98 24.57 -43.96
C ALA A 447 28.51 25.08 -45.31
N ASP A 448 27.85 24.70 -46.40
CA ASP A 448 27.89 25.42 -47.69
C ASP A 448 26.77 24.96 -48.63
N ASN A 449 26.32 25.89 -49.49
CA ASN A 449 25.43 25.75 -50.66
C ASN A 449 23.97 25.26 -50.47
N ASP A 450 23.05 26.22 -50.67
CA ASP A 450 21.68 26.01 -51.15
C ASP A 450 21.62 25.52 -52.62
N ASN A 451 20.37 25.37 -53.12
CA ASN A 451 19.89 25.40 -54.51
C ASN A 451 19.72 24.10 -55.35
N VAL A 452 18.52 24.04 -55.97
CA VAL A 452 18.16 23.49 -57.30
C VAL A 452 18.00 21.96 -57.49
N ASP A 453 16.71 21.56 -57.43
CA ASP A 453 15.91 20.86 -58.46
C ASP A 453 16.22 19.47 -59.08
N GLU A 454 15.10 18.78 -59.34
CA GLU A 454 14.74 17.81 -60.41
C GLU A 454 15.39 16.40 -60.59
N VAL A 455 14.47 15.41 -60.59
CA VAL A 455 14.28 14.33 -61.60
C VAL A 455 15.37 13.27 -61.86
N ALA A 456 15.22 12.16 -61.12
CA ALA A 456 14.99 10.77 -61.59
C ALA A 456 15.94 9.96 -62.53
N GLU A 457 16.01 8.66 -62.19
CA GLU A 457 15.93 7.46 -63.07
C GLU A 457 17.22 6.67 -63.45
N THR A 458 17.06 5.34 -63.56
CA THR A 458 17.99 4.29 -64.07
C THR A 458 19.24 3.94 -63.21
N ASN A 459 19.87 2.74 -63.27
CA ASN A 459 19.38 1.38 -63.56
C ASN A 459 20.33 0.26 -63.01
N VAL A 460 19.73 -0.92 -62.81
CA VAL A 460 20.17 -2.35 -62.96
C VAL A 460 21.48 -2.57 -63.77
N VAL A 461 22.39 -3.56 -63.57
CA VAL A 461 22.33 -5.06 -63.39
C VAL A 461 23.56 -5.54 -62.53
N ASN A 462 23.87 -6.80 -62.17
CA ASN A 462 23.49 -8.22 -62.49
C ASN A 462 23.23 -8.99 -61.14
N GLU A 463 22.94 -10.29 -60.97
CA GLU A 463 23.03 -11.56 -61.76
C GLU A 463 24.46 -12.12 -61.94
N GLU A 464 24.76 -13.43 -62.06
CA GLU A 464 24.03 -14.73 -62.19
C GLU A 464 24.54 -15.73 -61.10
N GLU A 465 24.14 -17.00 -60.92
CA GLU A 465 22.85 -17.73 -60.81
C GLU A 465 23.17 -19.08 -60.06
N ILE A 466 22.52 -20.23 -60.39
CA ILE A 466 22.85 -21.63 -59.98
C ILE A 466 22.59 -22.00 -58.50
N GLU A 467 21.87 -23.07 -58.11
CA GLU A 467 21.06 -24.05 -58.87
C GLU A 467 19.75 -24.38 -58.09
N GLU A 468 18.91 -25.25 -58.67
CA GLU A 468 17.73 -25.88 -58.06
C GLU A 468 17.93 -27.44 -58.14
N PRO A 469 16.99 -28.37 -58.42
CA PRO A 469 15.51 -28.37 -58.48
C PRO A 469 14.88 -29.36 -57.45
N VAL A 470 13.55 -29.59 -57.34
CA VAL A 470 12.71 -30.42 -58.24
C VAL A 470 11.20 -30.26 -57.94
N LYS A 471 10.50 -29.53 -58.84
CA LYS A 471 9.26 -29.90 -59.59
C LYS A 471 7.96 -30.24 -58.79
N LYS A 472 6.73 -29.87 -59.23
CA LYS A 472 6.26 -29.37 -60.55
C LYS A 472 4.83 -28.76 -60.55
N ALA A 473 4.69 -27.57 -61.16
CA ALA A 473 3.54 -27.07 -61.98
C ALA A 473 2.12 -26.90 -61.34
N GLN A 474 1.17 -26.12 -61.88
CA GLN A 474 1.01 -25.50 -63.21
C GLN A 474 0.45 -24.04 -63.20
N ASN A 475 0.83 -23.24 -64.22
CA ASN A 475 0.06 -22.27 -65.05
C ASN A 475 -1.34 -21.73 -64.57
N LYS A 476 -1.80 -20.50 -64.87
CA LYS A 476 -1.33 -19.38 -65.75
C LYS A 476 -2.17 -18.10 -65.47
N GLY A 477 -1.63 -16.90 -65.75
CA GLY A 477 -2.43 -15.74 -66.22
C GLY A 477 -2.71 -14.55 -65.27
N LYS A 478 -2.29 -13.35 -65.71
CA LYS A 478 -2.69 -11.99 -65.24
C LYS A 478 -3.40 -11.27 -66.42
N PRO A 479 -3.98 -10.05 -66.29
CA PRO A 479 -4.55 -9.35 -65.12
C PRO A 479 -5.97 -8.74 -65.39
N LYS A 480 -6.65 -8.22 -64.35
CA LYS A 480 -7.55 -7.02 -64.34
C LYS A 480 -8.43 -7.02 -63.08
N ASN A 481 -8.40 -5.97 -62.23
CA ASN A 481 -9.54 -5.70 -61.32
C ASN A 481 -9.70 -4.30 -60.67
N LYS A 482 -9.54 -3.19 -61.40
CA LYS A 482 -10.05 -1.85 -60.97
C LYS A 482 -11.61 -1.76 -60.87
N ARG A 483 -12.31 -2.90 -60.85
CA ARG A 483 -13.78 -3.03 -60.76
C ARG A 483 -14.25 -3.58 -59.42
N LYS A 484 -13.37 -4.16 -58.58
CA LYS A 484 -13.74 -4.72 -57.26
C LYS A 484 -13.89 -3.63 -56.20
N GLU A 485 -12.90 -2.75 -56.04
CA GLU A 485 -12.97 -1.60 -55.10
C GLU A 485 -14.22 -0.72 -55.33
N ARG A 486 -14.60 -0.52 -56.60
CA ARG A 486 -15.77 0.29 -56.96
C ARG A 486 -17.10 -0.42 -56.66
N LYS A 487 -17.11 -1.76 -56.50
CA LYS A 487 -18.29 -2.52 -56.02
C LYS A 487 -18.40 -2.43 -54.51
N ASN A 488 -17.31 -2.68 -53.78
CA ASN A 488 -17.27 -2.55 -52.32
C ASN A 488 -17.68 -1.13 -51.85
N ARG A 489 -17.27 -0.06 -52.56
CA ARG A 489 -17.74 1.32 -52.26
C ARG A 489 -19.22 1.59 -52.54
N MET A 490 -19.87 0.85 -53.45
CA MET A 490 -21.32 0.97 -53.70
C MET A 490 -22.15 0.11 -52.75
N GLU A 491 -21.66 -1.07 -52.36
CA GLU A 491 -22.29 -1.89 -51.32
C GLU A 491 -22.33 -1.13 -49.99
N PHE A 492 -21.24 -0.42 -49.64
CA PHE A 492 -21.18 0.43 -48.44
C PHE A 492 -22.04 1.71 -48.51
N SER A 493 -22.46 2.17 -49.71
CA SER A 493 -23.40 3.30 -49.82
C SER A 493 -24.86 2.86 -49.87
N MET A 494 -25.15 1.68 -50.44
CA MET A 494 -26.47 1.05 -50.34
C MET A 494 -26.83 0.72 -48.88
N PHE A 495 -25.90 0.11 -48.14
CA PHE A 495 -26.10 -0.26 -46.72
C PHE A 495 -26.38 0.96 -45.82
N ARG A 496 -25.99 2.16 -46.25
CA ARG A 496 -26.22 3.42 -45.53
C ARG A 496 -27.57 4.07 -45.84
N LEU A 497 -28.26 3.64 -46.90
CA LEU A 497 -29.61 4.10 -47.27
C LEU A 497 -30.70 3.14 -46.76
N THR A 498 -30.38 1.86 -46.58
CA THR A 498 -31.32 0.85 -46.06
C THR A 498 -31.58 0.91 -44.55
N MET A 499 -31.08 1.93 -43.84
CA MET A 499 -31.37 2.15 -42.41
C MET A 499 -32.35 3.31 -42.14
N GLU A 500 -32.89 3.97 -43.17
CA GLU A 500 -33.84 5.10 -42.99
C GLU A 500 -35.31 4.76 -43.29
N GLU A 501 -35.65 3.52 -43.69
CA GLU A 501 -37.04 3.14 -44.06
C GLU A 501 -37.75 2.15 -43.10
N ASP A 502 -37.06 1.29 -42.36
CA ASP A 502 -37.67 0.25 -41.49
C ASP A 502 -38.05 0.75 -40.07
N LEU A 503 -38.83 1.84 -39.97
CA LEU A 503 -39.40 2.35 -38.70
C LEU A 503 -40.92 2.60 -38.74
N THR A 504 -41.66 1.69 -39.37
CA THR A 504 -43.09 1.46 -39.12
C THR A 504 -43.37 -0.05 -39.19
N PRO A 505 -43.87 -0.68 -38.11
CA PRO A 505 -45.27 -0.47 -37.74
C PRO A 505 -45.52 -0.41 -36.21
N TYR A 506 -45.56 0.80 -35.65
CA TYR A 506 -46.11 1.04 -34.30
C TYR A 506 -46.72 2.45 -34.15
N ARG A 507 -47.29 2.98 -35.24
CA ARG A 507 -47.69 4.39 -35.37
C ARG A 507 -49.17 4.68 -35.07
N ASP A 508 -50.02 3.66 -35.10
CA ASP A 508 -51.48 3.83 -35.16
C ASP A 508 -52.21 3.67 -33.81
N GLU A 509 -51.49 3.40 -32.72
CA GLU A 509 -52.06 3.28 -31.35
C GLU A 509 -51.74 4.49 -30.44
N LEU A 510 -51.17 5.56 -31.01
CA LEU A 510 -50.73 6.77 -30.27
C LEU A 510 -51.32 8.09 -30.81
N LEU A 511 -52.36 8.00 -31.66
CA LEU A 511 -53.06 9.14 -32.27
C LEU A 511 -54.56 9.15 -31.90
N SER A 512 -54.85 9.23 -30.60
CA SER A 512 -56.22 9.40 -30.09
C SER A 512 -56.31 10.42 -28.94
N VAL A 513 -55.59 11.55 -29.06
CA VAL A 513 -55.77 12.73 -28.21
C VAL A 513 -55.77 13.98 -29.09
N ASP A 514 -56.94 14.60 -29.27
CA ASP A 514 -57.08 15.88 -29.96
C ASP A 514 -56.60 17.04 -29.08
N THR A 515 -55.53 17.73 -29.48
CA THR A 515 -55.25 19.12 -29.08
C THR A 515 -54.68 19.90 -30.25
N THR A 516 -55.29 21.04 -30.54
CA THR A 516 -54.94 21.98 -31.63
C THR A 516 -53.74 22.90 -31.31
N ASP A 517 -53.36 23.71 -32.31
CA ASP A 517 -52.42 24.87 -32.32
C ASP A 517 -50.90 24.62 -32.53
N ASP A 518 -50.48 24.95 -33.77
CA ASP A 518 -49.35 25.82 -34.23
C ASP A 518 -47.95 25.75 -33.60
N SER A 519 -47.70 24.86 -32.65
CA SER A 519 -46.42 24.72 -31.96
C SER A 519 -45.39 23.84 -32.68
N ILE A 520 -45.85 22.84 -33.44
CA ILE A 520 -44.99 21.77 -33.97
C ILE A 520 -43.95 22.29 -34.97
N ASP A 521 -44.32 23.13 -35.93
CA ASP A 521 -43.37 23.58 -36.98
C ASP A 521 -42.37 24.64 -36.45
N ALA A 522 -42.76 25.39 -35.42
CA ALA A 522 -41.87 26.29 -34.69
C ALA A 522 -40.83 25.51 -33.85
N VAL A 523 -41.24 24.40 -33.22
CA VAL A 523 -40.30 23.46 -32.56
C VAL A 523 -39.38 22.83 -33.61
N ARG A 524 -39.92 22.36 -34.74
CA ARG A 524 -39.15 21.73 -35.83
C ARG A 524 -38.07 22.66 -36.39
N LYS A 525 -38.40 23.93 -36.63
CA LYS A 525 -37.43 24.96 -37.07
C LYS A 525 -36.43 25.36 -35.99
N ARG A 526 -36.77 25.30 -34.70
CA ARG A 526 -35.77 25.45 -33.61
C ARG A 526 -34.80 24.28 -33.56
N VAL A 527 -35.29 23.04 -33.64
CA VAL A 527 -34.43 21.84 -33.63
C VAL A 527 -33.50 21.80 -34.85
N MET A 528 -33.99 22.17 -36.03
CA MET A 528 -33.20 22.20 -37.28
C MET A 528 -32.38 23.49 -37.50
N SER A 529 -32.29 24.40 -36.51
CA SER A 529 -31.41 25.59 -36.57
C SER A 529 -30.38 25.66 -35.45
N ILE A 530 -30.22 24.59 -34.67
CA ILE A 530 -29.06 24.40 -33.79
C ILE A 530 -27.85 24.08 -34.69
N PRO A 531 -26.75 24.85 -34.67
CA PRO A 531 -25.55 24.50 -35.42
C PRO A 531 -24.90 23.25 -34.84
N GLU A 532 -24.25 22.44 -35.69
CA GLU A 532 -23.60 21.17 -35.30
C GLU A 532 -22.55 21.33 -34.18
N SER A 533 -22.05 22.56 -33.95
CA SER A 533 -21.19 22.93 -32.82
C SER A 533 -21.87 22.90 -31.43
N ILE A 534 -23.12 22.41 -31.31
CA ILE A 534 -23.84 22.26 -30.04
C ILE A 534 -24.42 20.83 -29.89
N MET A 535 -23.80 19.83 -30.52
CA MET A 535 -23.80 18.48 -29.96
C MET A 535 -22.69 18.39 -28.91
N SER A 536 -23.04 18.63 -27.64
CA SER A 536 -22.08 18.65 -26.52
C SER A 536 -21.42 17.29 -26.31
N ASP A 537 -20.09 17.26 -26.26
CA ASP A 537 -19.28 16.04 -26.05
C ASP A 537 -19.82 15.18 -24.91
N SER A 538 -20.44 14.04 -25.27
CA SER A 538 -20.87 13.04 -24.29
C SER A 538 -19.68 12.25 -23.78
N GLU A 539 -19.69 11.93 -22.49
CA GLU A 539 -18.63 11.15 -21.86
C GLU A 539 -18.72 9.70 -22.38
N GLN A 540 -17.85 9.36 -23.32
CA GLN A 540 -17.89 8.08 -24.01
C GLN A 540 -17.11 7.02 -23.21
N ILE A 541 -17.80 5.93 -22.86
CA ILE A 541 -17.24 4.89 -22.00
C ILE A 541 -17.30 3.49 -22.62
N ILE A 542 -16.38 2.64 -22.16
CA ILE A 542 -16.44 1.18 -22.28
C ILE A 542 -16.40 0.60 -20.87
N PHE A 543 -17.21 -0.44 -20.62
CA PHE A 543 -17.32 -1.11 -19.34
C PHE A 543 -16.70 -2.51 -19.43
N ASP A 544 -15.62 -2.76 -18.68
CA ASP A 544 -14.80 -3.98 -18.72
C ASP A 544 -14.99 -4.78 -17.42
N THR A 545 -15.57 -5.97 -17.51
CA THR A 545 -16.32 -6.62 -16.42
C THR A 545 -16.25 -8.14 -16.47
N ASP A 546 -16.32 -8.82 -15.32
CA ASP A 546 -16.47 -10.27 -15.22
C ASP A 546 -17.89 -10.71 -14.79
N MET A 547 -18.79 -9.74 -14.65
CA MET A 547 -20.25 -9.86 -14.49
C MET A 547 -20.68 -10.79 -13.35
N GLY A 548 -20.19 -10.47 -12.15
CA GLY A 548 -20.86 -10.78 -10.89
C GLY A 548 -22.05 -9.83 -10.63
N THR A 549 -22.49 -9.77 -9.37
CA THR A 549 -23.69 -8.99 -8.98
C THR A 549 -23.47 -7.50 -8.91
N ASP A 550 -22.28 -7.10 -8.46
CA ASP A 550 -21.86 -5.73 -8.26
C ASP A 550 -21.71 -5.05 -9.63
N ASP A 551 -21.12 -5.75 -10.61
CA ASP A 551 -21.07 -5.40 -12.02
C ASP A 551 -22.45 -5.14 -12.61
N ALA A 552 -23.45 -5.97 -12.30
CA ALA A 552 -24.81 -5.80 -12.81
C ALA A 552 -25.45 -4.52 -12.26
N TRP A 553 -25.26 -4.22 -10.97
CA TRP A 553 -25.68 -2.96 -10.37
C TRP A 553 -24.94 -1.74 -10.97
N ALA A 554 -23.64 -1.88 -11.27
CA ALA A 554 -22.85 -0.87 -11.97
C ALA A 554 -23.34 -0.62 -13.40
N LEU A 555 -23.56 -1.69 -14.18
CA LEU A 555 -24.04 -1.62 -15.55
C LEU A 555 -25.45 -1.00 -15.60
N PHE A 556 -26.39 -1.42 -14.75
CA PHE A 556 -27.69 -0.74 -14.65
C PHE A 556 -27.56 0.76 -14.34
N MET A 557 -26.64 1.15 -13.45
CA MET A 557 -26.38 2.56 -13.13
C MET A 557 -25.82 3.32 -14.34
N LEU A 558 -24.90 2.73 -15.12
CA LEU A 558 -24.37 3.31 -16.36
C LEU A 558 -25.42 3.44 -17.46
N LEU A 559 -26.27 2.42 -17.67
CA LEU A 559 -27.35 2.45 -18.65
C LEU A 559 -28.37 3.54 -18.33
N LYS A 560 -28.64 3.77 -17.04
CA LYS A 560 -29.52 4.87 -16.58
C LYS A 560 -28.82 6.24 -16.62
N ALA A 561 -27.48 6.26 -16.51
CA ALA A 561 -26.69 7.48 -16.56
C ALA A 561 -26.69 8.19 -17.91
N GLU A 562 -26.89 7.48 -19.03
CA GLU A 562 -26.96 8.12 -20.35
C GLU A 562 -28.01 9.25 -20.41
N ALA A 563 -29.16 9.06 -19.76
CA ALA A 563 -30.26 10.03 -19.75
C ALA A 563 -30.08 11.20 -18.76
N LYS A 564 -29.14 11.12 -17.80
CA LYS A 564 -28.98 12.10 -16.70
C LYS A 564 -27.63 12.81 -16.69
N TYR A 565 -26.56 12.12 -17.10
CA TYR A 565 -25.16 12.55 -16.95
C TYR A 565 -24.45 12.84 -18.29
N ASN A 566 -25.16 12.80 -19.42
CA ASN A 566 -24.58 12.93 -20.77
C ASN A 566 -23.43 11.93 -21.03
N VAL A 567 -23.60 10.69 -20.54
CA VAL A 567 -22.68 9.57 -20.76
C VAL A 567 -23.15 8.77 -21.98
N LYS A 568 -22.24 8.12 -22.71
CA LYS A 568 -22.59 7.11 -23.72
C LYS A 568 -21.77 5.84 -23.54
N LEU A 569 -22.43 4.74 -23.20
CA LEU A 569 -21.84 3.41 -23.18
C LEU A 569 -21.74 2.87 -24.62
N LEU A 570 -20.53 2.54 -25.04
CA LEU A 570 -20.20 2.13 -26.40
C LEU A 570 -20.23 0.61 -26.61
N GLY A 571 -20.13 -0.15 -25.52
CA GLY A 571 -20.02 -1.60 -25.52
C GLY A 571 -19.62 -2.12 -24.14
N VAL A 572 -19.94 -3.38 -23.87
CA VAL A 572 -19.53 -4.10 -22.66
C VAL A 572 -18.46 -5.13 -23.06
N THR A 573 -17.30 -5.10 -22.41
CA THR A 573 -16.21 -6.05 -22.64
C THR A 573 -16.11 -7.03 -21.48
N ILE A 574 -16.04 -8.32 -21.79
CA ILE A 574 -16.07 -9.39 -20.79
C ILE A 574 -14.65 -9.93 -20.55
N VAL A 575 -14.31 -10.17 -19.29
CA VAL A 575 -13.09 -10.88 -18.85
C VAL A 575 -13.50 -12.02 -17.90
N GLN A 576 -12.65 -13.03 -17.72
CA GLN A 576 -12.89 -14.05 -16.70
C GLN A 576 -12.47 -13.57 -15.29
N GLY A 577 -13.29 -13.87 -14.29
CA GLY A 577 -13.02 -13.59 -12.87
C GLY A 577 -14.10 -14.20 -11.97
N ASN A 578 -15.05 -13.40 -11.50
CA ASN A 578 -16.20 -13.81 -10.67
C ASN A 578 -16.94 -15.06 -11.18
N THR A 579 -17.00 -15.24 -12.51
CA THR A 579 -17.36 -16.51 -13.15
C THR A 579 -16.57 -16.69 -14.45
N GLY A 580 -16.74 -17.84 -15.11
CA GLY A 580 -16.14 -18.15 -16.41
C GLY A 580 -16.69 -17.27 -17.54
N LEU A 581 -15.87 -16.99 -18.55
CA LEU A 581 -16.15 -16.02 -19.62
C LEU A 581 -17.54 -16.17 -20.29
N GLU A 582 -18.00 -17.40 -20.49
CA GLU A 582 -19.32 -17.69 -21.09
C GLU A 582 -20.49 -17.30 -20.17
N ASN A 583 -20.40 -17.62 -18.87
CA ASN A 583 -21.41 -17.25 -17.88
C ASN A 583 -21.46 -15.72 -17.71
N ALA A 584 -20.29 -15.08 -17.64
CA ALA A 584 -20.17 -13.63 -17.55
C ALA A 584 -20.78 -12.93 -18.78
N THR A 585 -20.59 -13.51 -19.98
CA THR A 585 -21.23 -13.04 -21.21
C THR A 585 -22.75 -13.14 -21.12
N GLU A 586 -23.30 -14.31 -20.79
CA GLU A 586 -24.76 -14.51 -20.68
C GLU A 586 -25.38 -13.60 -19.60
N ASN A 587 -24.70 -13.39 -18.47
CA ASN A 587 -25.15 -12.46 -17.44
C ASN A 587 -25.18 -11.00 -17.94
N ALA A 588 -24.20 -10.58 -18.75
CA ALA A 588 -24.19 -9.24 -19.34
C ALA A 588 -25.36 -9.07 -20.32
N LEU A 589 -25.66 -10.11 -21.11
CA LEU A 589 -26.84 -10.16 -21.96
C LEU A 589 -28.14 -10.10 -21.14
N ARG A 590 -28.21 -10.73 -19.95
CA ARG A 590 -29.38 -10.63 -19.04
C ARG A 590 -29.64 -9.21 -18.59
N VAL A 591 -28.60 -8.48 -18.16
CA VAL A 591 -28.71 -7.08 -17.74
C VAL A 591 -29.17 -6.19 -18.90
N LEU A 592 -28.55 -6.33 -20.09
CA LEU A 592 -28.94 -5.57 -21.28
C LEU A 592 -30.37 -5.92 -21.75
N THR A 593 -30.77 -7.19 -21.69
CA THR A 593 -32.12 -7.65 -22.04
C THR A 593 -33.17 -7.07 -21.07
N ALA A 594 -32.91 -7.13 -19.76
CA ALA A 594 -33.80 -6.56 -18.74
C ALA A 594 -33.95 -5.04 -18.90
N ALA A 595 -32.84 -4.33 -19.14
CA ALA A 595 -32.84 -2.89 -19.43
C ALA A 595 -33.40 -2.52 -20.81
N LYS A 596 -33.70 -3.51 -21.68
CA LYS A 596 -34.09 -3.33 -23.10
C LYS A 596 -33.06 -2.56 -23.93
N ARG A 597 -31.78 -2.64 -23.55
CA ARG A 597 -30.64 -1.96 -24.19
C ARG A 597 -29.94 -2.85 -25.21
N LEU A 598 -30.74 -3.31 -26.17
CA LEU A 598 -30.31 -4.17 -27.29
C LEU A 598 -29.50 -3.40 -28.36
N ASP A 599 -29.26 -2.09 -28.16
CA ASP A 599 -28.36 -1.26 -28.95
C ASP A 599 -26.87 -1.43 -28.58
N ILE A 600 -26.57 -2.11 -27.47
CA ILE A 600 -25.21 -2.26 -26.94
C ILE A 600 -24.73 -3.70 -27.16
N SER A 601 -23.63 -3.85 -27.89
CA SER A 601 -22.98 -5.15 -28.10
C SER A 601 -22.08 -5.55 -26.92
N VAL A 602 -21.99 -6.87 -26.70
CA VAL A 602 -21.08 -7.51 -25.75
C VAL A 602 -19.90 -8.11 -26.50
N TYR A 603 -18.68 -7.88 -26.01
CA TYR A 603 -17.43 -8.28 -26.68
C TYR A 603 -16.62 -9.20 -25.75
N LYS A 604 -16.32 -10.42 -26.20
CA LYS A 604 -15.56 -11.40 -25.42
C LYS A 604 -14.07 -11.08 -25.40
N GLY A 605 -13.47 -11.10 -24.20
CA GLY A 605 -12.05 -10.86 -23.96
C GLY A 605 -11.30 -12.11 -23.49
N ALA A 606 -10.42 -11.96 -22.51
CA ALA A 606 -9.56 -13.03 -22.01
C ALA A 606 -10.32 -14.06 -21.15
N ALA A 607 -10.15 -15.34 -21.49
CA ALA A 607 -10.69 -16.48 -20.76
C ALA A 607 -9.76 -17.00 -19.64
N GLU A 608 -8.58 -16.40 -19.47
CA GLU A 608 -7.54 -16.84 -18.52
C GLU A 608 -6.63 -15.66 -18.13
N PRO A 609 -6.04 -15.63 -16.92
CA PRO A 609 -5.04 -14.63 -16.54
C PRO A 609 -3.72 -14.79 -17.31
N LEU A 610 -2.89 -13.73 -17.33
CA LEU A 610 -1.65 -13.67 -18.13
C LEU A 610 -0.59 -14.77 -17.85
N VAL A 611 -0.57 -15.39 -16.67
CA VAL A 611 0.55 -16.24 -16.23
C VAL A 611 0.16 -17.48 -15.41
N LYS A 612 -0.93 -17.45 -14.64
CA LYS A 612 -1.36 -18.57 -13.79
C LYS A 612 -2.86 -18.75 -13.85
N ASP A 613 -3.29 -19.99 -14.00
CA ASP A 613 -4.69 -20.40 -13.94
C ASP A 613 -5.35 -19.90 -12.65
N PHE A 614 -6.49 -19.25 -12.80
CA PHE A 614 -7.27 -18.71 -11.69
C PHE A 614 -7.98 -19.83 -10.92
N GLN A 615 -7.71 -19.95 -9.61
CA GLN A 615 -8.48 -20.85 -8.74
C GLN A 615 -9.67 -20.09 -8.13
N GLY A 616 -10.82 -20.24 -8.78
CA GLY A 616 -12.00 -19.43 -8.52
C GLY A 616 -12.63 -19.62 -7.15
N ASN A 617 -12.78 -18.51 -6.43
CA ASN A 617 -13.73 -18.39 -5.32
C ASN A 617 -15.12 -18.11 -5.89
N TYR A 618 -16.02 -19.09 -5.88
CA TYR A 618 -17.41 -18.97 -6.34
C TYR A 618 -18.30 -18.10 -5.42
N TYR A 619 -17.87 -16.86 -5.13
CA TYR A 619 -18.61 -15.96 -4.25
C TYR A 619 -19.98 -15.62 -4.86
N HIS A 620 -20.08 -15.41 -6.17
CA HIS A 620 -21.35 -15.14 -6.84
C HIS A 620 -22.03 -16.40 -7.40
N GLY A 621 -21.72 -17.58 -6.86
CA GLY A 621 -22.14 -18.88 -7.42
C GLY A 621 -21.28 -19.32 -8.61
N VAL A 622 -21.58 -20.49 -9.17
CA VAL A 622 -20.89 -21.02 -10.36
C VAL A 622 -21.25 -20.22 -11.60
N ASN A 623 -22.51 -19.82 -11.75
CA ASN A 623 -22.98 -19.01 -12.89
C ASN A 623 -22.74 -17.49 -12.74
N GLY A 624 -22.17 -17.00 -11.64
CA GLY A 624 -21.96 -15.56 -11.37
C GLY A 624 -23.21 -14.79 -10.93
N PHE A 625 -24.42 -15.35 -11.07
CA PHE A 625 -25.71 -14.80 -10.64
C PHE A 625 -26.41 -15.74 -9.62
N GLY A 626 -25.65 -16.24 -8.65
CA GLY A 626 -26.16 -16.95 -7.46
C GLY A 626 -26.68 -18.35 -7.74
N ASP A 627 -26.32 -18.95 -8.87
CA ASP A 627 -26.85 -20.21 -9.38
C ASP A 627 -28.38 -20.23 -9.56
N VAL A 628 -28.97 -19.03 -9.71
CA VAL A 628 -30.38 -18.84 -10.09
C VAL A 628 -30.62 -19.43 -11.49
N THR A 629 -31.72 -20.17 -11.62
CA THR A 629 -32.17 -20.70 -12.91
C THR A 629 -33.05 -19.67 -13.64
N PHE A 630 -32.61 -19.23 -14.81
CA PHE A 630 -33.33 -18.28 -15.64
C PHE A 630 -34.15 -19.01 -16.71
N ALA A 631 -35.44 -18.70 -16.82
CA ALA A 631 -36.34 -19.34 -17.80
C ALA A 631 -36.11 -18.87 -19.25
N THR A 632 -35.39 -17.76 -19.45
CA THR A 632 -35.18 -17.13 -20.75
C THR A 632 -33.71 -17.22 -21.15
N THR A 633 -33.44 -17.80 -22.32
CA THR A 633 -32.14 -17.68 -23.01
C THR A 633 -32.01 -16.27 -23.59
N CYS A 634 -30.89 -15.59 -23.35
CA CYS A 634 -30.69 -14.26 -23.94
C CYS A 634 -30.38 -14.30 -25.44
N ASP A 635 -30.52 -13.16 -26.11
CA ASP A 635 -30.21 -13.06 -27.53
C ASP A 635 -28.69 -12.98 -27.77
N SER A 636 -28.14 -14.08 -28.27
CA SER A 636 -26.74 -14.20 -28.69
C SER A 636 -26.34 -13.22 -29.80
N SER A 637 -27.28 -12.59 -30.53
CA SER A 637 -26.95 -11.64 -31.61
C SER A 637 -26.21 -10.38 -31.12
N LEU A 638 -26.34 -10.03 -29.84
CA LEU A 638 -25.60 -8.93 -29.22
C LEU A 638 -24.13 -9.27 -28.98
N VAL A 639 -23.74 -10.55 -29.01
CA VAL A 639 -22.35 -10.98 -28.83
C VAL A 639 -21.58 -10.74 -30.13
N SER A 640 -20.66 -9.79 -30.09
CA SER A 640 -19.83 -9.45 -31.23
C SER A 640 -18.85 -10.58 -31.58
N SER A 641 -18.55 -10.71 -32.88
CA SER A 641 -17.44 -11.53 -33.38
C SER A 641 -16.08 -10.80 -33.30
N GLU A 642 -16.08 -9.51 -32.99
CA GLU A 642 -14.87 -8.75 -32.64
C GLU A 642 -14.50 -9.02 -31.18
N SER A 643 -13.21 -9.30 -30.91
CA SER A 643 -12.73 -9.49 -29.53
C SER A 643 -12.66 -8.15 -28.79
N ALA A 644 -12.85 -8.19 -27.46
CA ALA A 644 -12.79 -7.01 -26.59
C ALA A 644 -11.52 -6.16 -26.83
N LEU A 645 -10.36 -6.81 -26.94
CA LEU A 645 -9.07 -6.15 -27.17
C LEU A 645 -9.05 -5.37 -28.50
N SER A 646 -9.67 -5.92 -29.55
CA SER A 646 -9.78 -5.30 -30.87
C SER A 646 -10.77 -4.13 -30.83
N PHE A 647 -11.92 -4.33 -30.19
CA PHE A 647 -12.95 -3.32 -29.99
C PHE A 647 -12.43 -2.11 -29.22
N ILE A 648 -11.83 -2.30 -28.04
CA ILE A 648 -11.30 -1.19 -27.23
C ILE A 648 -10.23 -0.45 -28.03
N TYR A 649 -9.28 -1.16 -28.66
CA TYR A 649 -8.24 -0.50 -29.46
C TYR A 649 -8.82 0.31 -30.63
N ARG A 650 -9.79 -0.26 -31.36
CA ARG A 650 -10.47 0.44 -32.45
C ARG A 650 -11.17 1.71 -31.93
N MET A 651 -11.94 1.62 -30.86
CA MET A 651 -12.66 2.78 -30.31
C MET A 651 -11.72 3.88 -29.80
N VAL A 652 -10.61 3.55 -29.10
CA VAL A 652 -9.65 4.58 -28.65
C VAL A 652 -8.83 5.17 -29.81
N LYS A 653 -8.64 4.41 -30.90
CA LYS A 653 -7.92 4.85 -32.10
C LYS A 653 -8.77 5.73 -33.01
N ASP A 654 -10.05 5.40 -33.16
CA ASP A 654 -11.02 6.20 -33.91
C ASP A 654 -11.35 7.51 -33.15
N LYS A 655 -11.23 7.51 -31.81
CA LYS A 655 -11.57 8.64 -30.92
C LYS A 655 -10.49 8.88 -29.85
N PRO A 656 -9.28 9.31 -30.24
CA PRO A 656 -8.16 9.51 -29.32
C PRO A 656 -8.48 10.55 -28.24
N LYS A 657 -8.13 10.24 -26.99
CA LYS A 657 -8.40 11.03 -25.79
C LYS A 657 -9.87 11.36 -25.51
N GLN A 658 -10.82 10.65 -26.12
CA GLN A 658 -12.26 10.79 -25.81
C GLN A 658 -12.84 9.63 -25.00
N ILE A 659 -12.28 8.41 -25.12
CA ILE A 659 -12.84 7.20 -24.50
C ILE A 659 -12.27 6.97 -23.09
N THR A 660 -13.15 6.94 -22.10
CA THR A 660 -12.85 6.58 -20.71
C THR A 660 -13.16 5.09 -20.48
N LEU A 661 -12.30 4.39 -19.74
CA LEU A 661 -12.50 2.96 -19.44
C LEU A 661 -12.94 2.77 -17.99
N ILE A 662 -14.05 2.07 -17.77
CA ILE A 662 -14.56 1.68 -16.45
C ILE A 662 -14.31 0.19 -16.27
N CYS A 663 -13.28 -0.17 -15.49
CA CYS A 663 -12.82 -1.55 -15.32
C CYS A 663 -13.20 -2.05 -13.92
N VAL A 664 -13.98 -3.13 -13.87
CA VAL A 664 -14.55 -3.70 -12.64
C VAL A 664 -14.28 -5.19 -12.46
N GLY A 665 -13.72 -5.86 -13.49
CA GLY A 665 -13.13 -7.19 -13.36
C GLY A 665 -11.59 -7.19 -13.43
N PRO A 666 -10.95 -8.37 -13.46
CA PRO A 666 -9.51 -8.52 -13.63
C PRO A 666 -8.95 -7.81 -14.88
N LEU A 667 -7.83 -7.10 -14.74
CA LEU A 667 -7.33 -6.14 -15.73
C LEU A 667 -6.69 -6.76 -17.00
N THR A 668 -6.91 -8.06 -17.26
CA THR A 668 -6.26 -8.84 -18.32
C THR A 668 -6.54 -8.28 -19.71
N ASN A 669 -7.78 -7.89 -20.02
CA ASN A 669 -8.14 -7.25 -21.30
C ASN A 669 -7.31 -6.00 -21.58
N ILE A 670 -7.22 -5.10 -20.58
CA ILE A 670 -6.51 -3.83 -20.66
C ILE A 670 -4.99 -4.05 -20.76
N ALA A 671 -4.45 -4.99 -19.98
CA ALA A 671 -3.04 -5.33 -20.02
C ALA A 671 -2.60 -5.95 -21.34
N LEU A 672 -3.43 -6.82 -21.94
CA LEU A 672 -3.19 -7.37 -23.28
C LEU A 672 -3.26 -6.28 -24.35
N ALA A 673 -4.24 -5.37 -24.29
CA ALA A 673 -4.31 -4.23 -25.20
C ALA A 673 -3.04 -3.35 -25.11
N MET A 674 -2.56 -3.03 -23.89
CA MET A 674 -1.29 -2.33 -23.64
C MET A 674 -0.02 -3.12 -24.04
N LYS A 675 -0.13 -4.40 -24.40
CA LYS A 675 0.99 -5.25 -24.86
C LYS A 675 0.99 -5.43 -26.37
N ILE A 676 -0.18 -5.59 -26.99
CA ILE A 676 -0.37 -5.76 -28.43
C ILE A 676 -0.28 -4.41 -29.16
N TYR A 677 -0.80 -3.33 -28.55
CA TYR A 677 -0.89 -2.01 -29.15
C TYR A 677 -0.07 -0.99 -28.31
N PRO A 678 1.17 -0.65 -28.70
CA PRO A 678 2.06 0.20 -27.89
C PRO A 678 1.54 1.63 -27.69
N ASP A 679 0.72 2.11 -28.61
CA ASP A 679 0.04 3.42 -28.64
C ASP A 679 -1.19 3.50 -27.70
N PHE A 680 -1.76 2.36 -27.29
CA PHE A 680 -3.01 2.28 -26.51
C PHE A 680 -3.07 3.23 -25.30
N SER A 681 -2.03 3.21 -24.45
CA SER A 681 -1.97 4.04 -23.23
C SER A 681 -1.98 5.55 -23.53
N GLU A 682 -1.57 5.96 -24.73
CA GLU A 682 -1.57 7.34 -25.20
C GLU A 682 -2.90 7.71 -25.88
N LEU A 683 -3.67 6.73 -26.37
CA LEU A 683 -4.99 6.91 -26.97
C LEU A 683 -6.15 6.99 -25.95
N VAL A 684 -6.10 6.23 -24.84
CA VAL A 684 -7.14 6.26 -23.79
C VAL A 684 -7.25 7.64 -23.11
N LYS A 685 -8.46 8.10 -22.79
CA LYS A 685 -8.71 9.36 -22.07
C LYS A 685 -8.29 9.27 -20.60
N ASP A 686 -9.05 8.49 -19.83
CA ASP A 686 -8.91 8.21 -18.40
C ASP A 686 -9.26 6.72 -18.15
N ILE A 687 -8.73 6.13 -17.08
CA ILE A 687 -9.09 4.77 -16.63
C ILE A 687 -9.57 4.84 -15.17
N TYR A 688 -10.72 4.22 -14.90
CA TYR A 688 -11.30 4.00 -13.58
C TYR A 688 -11.27 2.50 -13.29
N ILE A 689 -10.84 2.10 -12.09
CA ILE A 689 -10.67 0.69 -11.69
C ILE A 689 -11.31 0.45 -10.33
N MET A 690 -12.16 -0.57 -10.20
CA MET A 690 -12.47 -1.17 -8.90
C MET A 690 -11.42 -2.23 -8.61
N GLY A 691 -10.81 -2.14 -7.43
CA GLY A 691 -9.93 -3.18 -6.92
C GLY A 691 -8.59 -2.66 -6.43
N GLY A 692 -7.73 -3.60 -6.06
CA GLY A 692 -6.50 -3.32 -5.35
C GLY A 692 -6.77 -2.80 -3.94
N ASN A 693 -5.71 -2.29 -3.31
CA ASN A 693 -5.76 -1.83 -1.93
C ASN A 693 -4.78 -0.67 -1.66
N TYR A 694 -4.84 -0.10 -0.45
CA TYR A 694 -3.95 1.01 -0.08
C TYR A 694 -3.41 0.95 1.37
N LYS A 695 -4.10 0.25 2.27
CA LYS A 695 -3.61 -0.17 3.59
C LYS A 695 -3.02 -1.59 3.54
N GLY A 696 -3.17 -2.29 2.42
CA GLY A 696 -2.77 -3.68 2.23
C GLY A 696 -3.78 -4.68 2.80
N ILE A 697 -5.06 -4.29 2.92
CA ILE A 697 -6.14 -5.17 3.37
C ILE A 697 -6.85 -5.70 2.12
N GLY A 698 -6.94 -7.02 2.00
CA GLY A 698 -7.54 -7.73 0.88
C GLY A 698 -8.90 -8.35 1.19
N ASN A 699 -9.40 -9.11 0.22
CA ASN A 699 -10.58 -9.97 0.34
C ASN A 699 -10.33 -11.42 -0.14
N CYS A 700 -9.12 -11.73 -0.64
CA CYS A 700 -8.69 -13.05 -1.07
C CYS A 700 -7.84 -13.79 -0.02
N THR A 701 -7.49 -15.04 -0.31
CA THR A 701 -6.89 -16.03 0.61
C THR A 701 -5.57 -15.60 1.28
N SER A 702 -4.86 -14.61 0.74
CA SER A 702 -3.65 -14.04 1.36
C SER A 702 -3.93 -12.93 2.39
N GLU A 703 -5.19 -12.51 2.56
CA GLU A 703 -5.68 -11.32 3.28
C GLU A 703 -5.04 -9.97 2.87
N SER A 704 -4.12 -9.99 1.90
CA SER A 704 -3.26 -8.86 1.48
C SER A 704 -3.54 -8.35 0.07
N ALA A 705 -4.37 -9.06 -0.69
CA ALA A 705 -4.73 -8.75 -2.06
C ALA A 705 -6.25 -8.72 -2.23
N GLU A 706 -6.70 -7.79 -3.06
CA GLU A 706 -8.09 -7.69 -3.52
C GLU A 706 -8.26 -8.58 -4.76
N PHE A 707 -9.46 -9.14 -4.95
CA PHE A 707 -9.88 -10.09 -5.97
C PHE A 707 -9.44 -9.76 -7.40
N ASN A 708 -9.81 -8.61 -7.97
CA ASN A 708 -9.45 -8.24 -9.35
C ASN A 708 -7.93 -8.20 -9.54
N PHE A 709 -7.19 -7.75 -8.53
CA PHE A 709 -5.73 -7.68 -8.55
C PHE A 709 -5.05 -9.00 -8.20
N TYR A 710 -5.71 -9.89 -7.45
CA TYR A 710 -5.22 -11.23 -7.10
C TYR A 710 -5.40 -12.23 -8.25
N SER A 711 -6.49 -12.07 -9.01
CA SER A 711 -6.83 -12.89 -10.19
C SER A 711 -5.80 -12.73 -11.31
N ASP A 712 -5.37 -11.49 -11.62
CA ASP A 712 -4.28 -11.23 -12.56
C ASP A 712 -3.33 -10.09 -12.09
N PRO A 713 -2.40 -10.39 -11.15
CA PRO A 713 -1.44 -9.41 -10.65
C PRO A 713 -0.50 -8.91 -11.74
N GLU A 714 -0.15 -9.75 -12.71
CA GLU A 714 0.72 -9.37 -13.82
C GLU A 714 0.03 -8.39 -14.78
N ALA A 715 -1.28 -8.54 -15.01
CA ALA A 715 -2.07 -7.54 -15.73
C ALA A 715 -2.17 -6.23 -14.97
N ALA A 716 -2.50 -6.27 -13.67
CA ALA A 716 -2.57 -5.09 -12.82
C ALA A 716 -1.20 -4.36 -12.74
N TYR A 717 -0.10 -5.10 -12.64
CA TYR A 717 1.27 -4.58 -12.75
C TYR A 717 1.54 -3.90 -14.10
N VAL A 718 1.10 -4.52 -15.21
CA VAL A 718 1.24 -3.92 -16.55
C VAL A 718 0.48 -2.60 -16.64
N VAL A 719 -0.77 -2.54 -16.19
CA VAL A 719 -1.58 -1.31 -16.19
C VAL A 719 -0.90 -0.22 -15.35
N PHE A 720 -0.54 -0.50 -14.10
CA PHE A 720 0.06 0.51 -13.20
C PHE A 720 1.40 1.08 -13.73
N ASN A 721 2.20 0.28 -14.44
CA ASN A 721 3.51 0.71 -14.94
C ASN A 721 3.50 1.23 -16.39
N LYS A 722 2.49 0.89 -17.21
CA LYS A 722 2.37 1.37 -18.61
C LYS A 722 1.41 2.54 -18.83
N THR A 723 0.46 2.78 -17.94
CA THR A 723 -0.56 3.83 -18.12
C THR A 723 0.06 5.22 -18.33
N LYS A 724 -0.49 5.99 -19.29
CA LYS A 724 -0.09 7.39 -19.58
C LYS A 724 -1.23 8.40 -19.41
N CYS A 725 -2.48 7.94 -19.46
CA CYS A 725 -3.65 8.69 -19.02
C CYS A 725 -3.72 8.80 -17.49
N LYS A 726 -4.79 9.42 -16.98
CA LYS A 726 -5.15 9.37 -15.57
C LYS A 726 -5.57 7.94 -15.19
N LEU A 727 -5.23 7.55 -13.97
CA LEU A 727 -5.61 6.26 -13.38
C LEU A 727 -6.28 6.55 -12.04
N THR A 728 -7.60 6.32 -11.95
CA THR A 728 -8.37 6.44 -10.70
C THR A 728 -8.71 5.05 -10.21
N VAL A 729 -8.41 4.74 -8.96
CA VAL A 729 -8.66 3.41 -8.37
C VAL A 729 -9.56 3.57 -7.15
N LEU A 730 -10.62 2.76 -7.08
CA LEU A 730 -11.41 2.54 -5.88
C LEU A 730 -10.92 1.24 -5.22
N PRO A 731 -9.97 1.31 -4.26
CA PRO A 731 -9.47 0.15 -3.52
C PRO A 731 -10.55 -0.44 -2.62
N TRP A 732 -10.45 -1.75 -2.37
CA TRP A 732 -11.38 -2.51 -1.53
C TRP A 732 -11.62 -1.88 -0.15
N GLU A 733 -10.60 -1.27 0.49
CA GLU A 733 -10.78 -0.69 1.82
C GLU A 733 -11.77 0.49 1.85
N ALA A 734 -11.92 1.25 0.75
CA ALA A 734 -12.88 2.35 0.66
C ALA A 734 -14.35 1.85 0.66
N CYS A 735 -14.55 0.58 0.30
CA CYS A 735 -15.83 -0.11 0.26
C CYS A 735 -16.14 -0.89 1.56
N MET A 736 -15.15 -1.07 2.44
CA MET A 736 -15.32 -1.80 3.71
C MET A 736 -16.20 -1.08 4.73
N GLU A 737 -16.88 -1.86 5.58
CA GLU A 737 -17.76 -1.44 6.68
C GLU A 737 -17.20 -0.31 7.56
N GLU A 738 -15.89 -0.31 7.83
CA GLU A 738 -15.21 0.72 8.64
C GLU A 738 -15.29 2.13 7.99
N ASN A 739 -15.42 2.21 6.67
CA ASN A 739 -15.47 3.45 5.88
C ASN A 739 -16.81 3.66 5.17
N HIS A 740 -17.67 2.63 5.10
CA HIS A 740 -18.90 2.63 4.33
C HIS A 740 -20.05 1.87 5.03
N ASN A 741 -21.20 2.53 5.27
CA ASN A 741 -22.32 1.96 6.03
C ASN A 741 -23.64 1.90 5.23
N ILE A 742 -23.81 0.80 4.48
CA ILE A 742 -25.11 0.37 3.94
C ILE A 742 -25.52 -0.95 4.63
N PRO A 743 -26.57 -0.95 5.47
CA PRO A 743 -27.08 -2.18 6.06
C PRO A 743 -27.80 -3.02 5.00
N MET A 744 -27.71 -4.35 5.12
CA MET A 744 -28.35 -5.30 4.19
C MET A 744 -29.89 -5.18 4.18
N SER A 745 -30.49 -4.59 5.22
CA SER A 745 -31.90 -4.19 5.23
C SER A 745 -32.23 -3.16 4.15
N TYR A 746 -31.30 -2.26 3.78
CA TYR A 746 -31.52 -1.30 2.70
C TYR A 746 -31.72 -2.02 1.36
N ARG A 747 -30.94 -3.09 1.13
CA ARG A 747 -31.08 -3.92 -0.07
C ARG A 747 -32.40 -4.68 -0.11
N PHE A 748 -32.78 -5.35 0.97
CA PHE A 748 -33.92 -6.29 0.98
C PHE A 748 -35.25 -5.73 1.48
N ASN A 749 -35.28 -4.58 2.15
CA ASN A 749 -36.51 -3.92 2.58
C ASN A 749 -36.83 -2.69 1.72
N ASP A 750 -35.83 -1.85 1.44
CA ASP A 750 -36.09 -0.55 0.80
C ASP A 750 -35.98 -0.67 -0.73
N ILE A 751 -34.83 -1.15 -1.25
CA ILE A 751 -34.62 -1.34 -2.69
C ILE A 751 -35.45 -2.48 -3.25
N ALA A 752 -35.52 -3.64 -2.59
CA ALA A 752 -36.23 -4.81 -3.14
C ALA A 752 -37.74 -4.59 -3.38
N ASN A 753 -38.37 -3.62 -2.68
CA ASN A 753 -39.78 -3.27 -2.87
C ASN A 753 -40.02 -2.24 -3.99
N VAL A 754 -38.97 -1.65 -4.56
CA VAL A 754 -39.07 -0.86 -5.80
C VAL A 754 -39.42 -1.81 -6.94
N LYS A 755 -40.40 -1.45 -7.78
CA LYS A 755 -40.82 -2.27 -8.93
C LYS A 755 -40.17 -1.75 -10.21
N SER A 756 -39.15 -2.45 -10.70
CA SER A 756 -38.49 -2.16 -11.96
C SER A 756 -37.83 -3.41 -12.53
N PHE A 757 -37.43 -3.37 -13.80
CA PHE A 757 -36.66 -4.43 -14.44
C PHE A 757 -35.31 -4.71 -13.74
N VAL A 758 -34.77 -3.73 -13.00
CA VAL A 758 -33.54 -3.88 -12.20
C VAL A 758 -33.80 -4.81 -11.01
N THR A 759 -34.86 -4.55 -10.23
CA THR A 759 -35.19 -5.35 -9.06
C THR A 759 -35.82 -6.69 -9.43
N ASP A 760 -36.58 -6.77 -10.53
CA ASP A 760 -37.11 -8.03 -11.07
C ASP A 760 -35.98 -9.01 -11.44
N LEU A 761 -34.85 -8.53 -11.97
CA LEU A 761 -33.66 -9.36 -12.24
C LEU A 761 -32.82 -9.59 -10.97
N MET A 762 -32.52 -8.54 -10.22
CA MET A 762 -31.52 -8.62 -9.14
C MET A 762 -32.06 -9.15 -7.81
N ASN A 763 -33.38 -9.12 -7.54
CA ASN A 763 -33.93 -9.65 -6.29
C ASN A 763 -33.67 -11.16 -6.10
N PRO A 764 -33.97 -12.06 -7.07
CA PRO A 764 -33.66 -13.49 -6.91
C PRO A 764 -32.17 -13.78 -6.79
N VAL A 765 -31.34 -13.00 -7.50
CA VAL A 765 -29.88 -13.17 -7.57
C VAL A 765 -29.21 -12.75 -6.26
N ASP A 766 -29.52 -11.54 -5.77
CA ASP A 766 -28.99 -11.04 -4.50
C ASP A 766 -29.53 -11.86 -3.31
N ASP A 767 -30.79 -12.33 -3.38
CA ASP A 767 -31.36 -13.27 -2.41
C ASP A 767 -30.50 -14.53 -2.28
N ALA A 768 -30.18 -15.18 -3.40
CA ALA A 768 -29.40 -16.42 -3.43
C ALA A 768 -27.96 -16.23 -2.93
N ILE A 769 -27.35 -15.07 -3.18
CA ILE A 769 -25.94 -14.79 -2.83
C ILE A 769 -25.79 -14.32 -1.38
N TYR A 770 -26.62 -13.39 -0.91
CA TYR A 770 -26.39 -12.73 0.39
C TYR A 770 -27.17 -13.34 1.55
N LYS A 771 -28.38 -13.91 1.34
CA LYS A 771 -29.16 -14.52 2.44
C LYS A 771 -28.46 -15.72 3.10
N PRO A 772 -27.87 -16.68 2.35
CA PRO A 772 -27.13 -17.79 2.96
C PRO A 772 -25.87 -17.35 3.73
N LYS A 773 -25.29 -16.21 3.36
CA LYS A 773 -24.07 -15.66 3.99
C LYS A 773 -24.34 -14.83 5.24
N ASN A 774 -25.61 -14.51 5.53
CA ASN A 774 -26.05 -13.74 6.70
C ASN A 774 -25.24 -12.45 6.93
N LYS A 775 -24.89 -11.72 5.85
CA LYS A 775 -24.12 -10.47 5.93
C LYS A 775 -25.01 -9.33 6.44
N SER A 776 -24.52 -8.59 7.44
CA SER A 776 -25.17 -7.38 7.99
C SER A 776 -25.10 -6.17 7.06
N HIS A 777 -24.08 -6.09 6.19
CA HIS A 777 -23.81 -4.95 5.33
C HIS A 777 -23.76 -5.35 3.85
N TRP A 778 -24.39 -4.53 3.01
CA TRP A 778 -24.38 -4.68 1.56
C TRP A 778 -23.29 -3.78 0.99
N ASN A 779 -22.49 -4.32 0.07
CA ASN A 779 -21.30 -3.66 -0.46
C ASN A 779 -21.14 -4.00 -1.96
N PRO A 780 -21.93 -3.37 -2.86
CA PRO A 780 -21.78 -3.48 -4.31
C PRO A 780 -20.63 -2.58 -4.80
N CYS A 781 -19.42 -3.12 -4.87
CA CYS A 781 -18.19 -2.32 -5.01
C CYS A 781 -18.12 -1.55 -6.33
N ASP A 782 -18.54 -2.18 -7.41
CA ASP A 782 -18.44 -1.64 -8.78
C ASP A 782 -19.49 -0.55 -9.04
N ALA A 783 -20.63 -0.65 -8.37
CA ALA A 783 -21.63 0.41 -8.34
C ALA A 783 -21.09 1.66 -7.60
N PHE A 784 -20.19 1.49 -6.62
CA PHE A 784 -19.50 2.63 -6.00
C PHE A 784 -18.41 3.22 -6.90
N LEU A 785 -17.69 2.43 -7.69
CA LEU A 785 -16.80 2.97 -8.74
C LEU A 785 -17.60 3.81 -9.74
N THR A 786 -18.75 3.29 -10.15
CA THR A 786 -19.67 3.97 -11.06
C THR A 786 -20.19 5.28 -10.45
N ALA A 787 -20.56 5.28 -9.18
CA ALA A 787 -20.93 6.49 -8.45
C ALA A 787 -19.77 7.51 -8.39
N VAL A 788 -18.55 7.06 -8.11
CA VAL A 788 -17.31 7.87 -8.11
C VAL A 788 -17.00 8.46 -9.50
N PHE A 789 -17.34 7.75 -10.58
CA PHE A 789 -17.20 8.25 -11.95
C PHE A 789 -18.24 9.33 -12.28
N LEU A 790 -19.52 9.08 -12.00
CA LEU A 790 -20.64 9.96 -12.37
C LEU A 790 -20.76 11.22 -11.48
N GLU A 791 -20.46 11.11 -10.19
CA GLU A 791 -20.76 12.13 -9.16
C GLU A 791 -19.54 12.39 -8.25
N LYS A 792 -18.32 12.42 -8.82
CA LYS A 792 -17.06 12.42 -8.07
C LYS A 792 -17.02 13.43 -6.91
N GLU A 793 -17.49 14.66 -7.12
CA GLU A 793 -17.47 15.74 -6.13
C GLU A 793 -18.41 15.52 -4.94
N LYS A 794 -19.44 14.67 -5.10
CA LYS A 794 -20.39 14.30 -4.03
C LYS A 794 -19.99 12.98 -3.36
N VAL A 795 -19.48 12.04 -4.15
CA VAL A 795 -19.21 10.66 -3.70
C VAL A 795 -17.84 10.50 -3.04
N VAL A 796 -16.80 11.24 -3.46
CA VAL A 796 -15.45 11.09 -2.90
C VAL A 796 -15.28 11.95 -1.65
N LYS A 797 -15.08 11.32 -0.49
CA LYS A 797 -14.74 11.99 0.78
C LYS A 797 -13.25 12.25 0.93
N GLU A 798 -12.44 11.25 0.60
CA GLU A 798 -10.99 11.35 0.65
C GLU A 798 -10.39 10.65 -0.57
N SER A 799 -9.42 11.30 -1.21
CA SER A 799 -8.64 10.71 -2.31
C SER A 799 -7.27 11.35 -2.38
N LYS A 800 -6.29 10.60 -2.91
CA LYS A 800 -4.89 10.96 -2.80
C LYS A 800 -4.06 10.36 -3.92
N ASP A 801 -3.15 11.16 -4.45
CA ASP A 801 -2.22 10.74 -5.49
C ASP A 801 -1.02 10.02 -4.89
N TYR A 802 -0.64 8.91 -5.53
CA TYR A 802 0.46 8.05 -5.12
C TYR A 802 1.34 7.66 -6.32
N PHE A 803 2.59 7.30 -6.03
CA PHE A 803 3.29 6.34 -6.89
C PHE A 803 3.04 4.93 -6.33
N ALA A 804 2.49 4.04 -7.13
CA ALA A 804 2.17 2.67 -6.76
C ALA A 804 2.53 1.67 -7.87
N THR A 805 2.69 0.41 -7.49
CA THR A 805 2.84 -0.75 -8.39
C THR A 805 2.17 -1.96 -7.74
N VAL A 806 2.13 -3.11 -8.41
CA VAL A 806 1.60 -4.37 -7.84
C VAL A 806 2.76 -5.32 -7.50
N GLU A 807 2.64 -6.07 -6.40
CA GLU A 807 3.59 -7.12 -6.03
C GLU A 807 3.25 -8.45 -6.73
N LEU A 808 4.27 -9.14 -7.24
CA LEU A 808 4.15 -10.34 -8.08
C LEU A 808 4.77 -11.59 -7.47
N ASN A 809 5.72 -11.42 -6.53
CA ASN A 809 6.65 -12.46 -6.10
C ASN A 809 6.45 -12.89 -4.63
N GLY A 810 5.82 -12.03 -3.81
CA GLY A 810 5.64 -12.29 -2.38
C GLY A 810 4.60 -13.38 -2.13
N GLU A 811 5.00 -14.44 -1.41
CA GLU A 811 4.13 -15.58 -1.06
C GLU A 811 2.83 -15.15 -0.38
N MET A 812 2.93 -14.23 0.59
CA MET A 812 1.79 -13.67 1.34
C MET A 812 1.27 -12.33 0.78
N THR A 813 1.84 -11.80 -0.30
CA THR A 813 1.56 -10.41 -0.77
C THR A 813 1.40 -10.25 -2.29
N ARG A 814 1.44 -11.33 -3.08
CA ARG A 814 1.17 -11.27 -4.53
C ARG A 814 -0.25 -10.75 -4.80
N GLY A 815 -0.38 -9.76 -5.67
CA GLY A 815 -1.62 -9.02 -5.92
C GLY A 815 -1.82 -7.79 -5.02
N GLN A 816 -1.02 -7.60 -3.98
CA GLN A 816 -1.06 -6.38 -3.17
C GLN A 816 -0.57 -5.17 -3.99
N VAL A 817 -1.20 -4.01 -3.79
CA VAL A 817 -0.70 -2.74 -4.31
C VAL A 817 0.37 -2.18 -3.38
N ALA A 818 1.60 -2.07 -3.88
CA ALA A 818 2.76 -1.53 -3.18
C ALA A 818 2.86 0.00 -3.40
N ILE A 819 2.46 0.77 -2.39
CA ILE A 819 2.47 2.24 -2.39
C ILE A 819 3.81 2.80 -1.87
N TYR A 820 4.36 3.79 -2.57
CA TYR A 820 5.65 4.41 -2.25
C TYR A 820 5.44 5.69 -1.41
N HIS A 821 5.28 5.53 -0.10
CA HIS A 821 5.00 6.64 0.83
C HIS A 821 6.17 7.63 1.06
N VAL A 822 7.40 7.32 0.60
CA VAL A 822 8.59 8.15 0.88
C VAL A 822 8.67 9.36 -0.07
N THR A 823 8.25 10.51 0.44
CA THR A 823 8.45 11.82 -0.19
C THR A 823 9.95 12.12 -0.31
N GLY A 824 10.43 12.21 -1.56
CA GLY A 824 11.86 12.36 -1.87
C GLY A 824 12.35 11.42 -2.97
N SER A 825 11.60 10.35 -3.30
CA SER A 825 11.84 9.64 -4.57
C SER A 825 11.45 10.51 -5.76
N GLN A 826 12.24 10.50 -6.85
CA GLN A 826 11.99 11.31 -8.06
C GLN A 826 10.81 10.78 -8.92
N LYS A 827 9.95 9.93 -8.36
CA LYS A 827 8.84 9.30 -9.09
C LYS A 827 7.62 10.23 -9.09
N LYS A 828 7.19 10.67 -10.27
CA LYS A 828 5.87 11.30 -10.47
C LYS A 828 4.77 10.31 -10.09
N PHE A 829 3.72 10.77 -9.40
CA PHE A 829 2.53 9.97 -9.10
C PHE A 829 1.91 9.39 -10.38
N ASN A 830 1.44 8.14 -10.30
CA ASN A 830 0.84 7.39 -11.43
C ASN A 830 -0.60 6.95 -11.17
N VAL A 831 -1.14 7.13 -9.95
CA VAL A 831 -2.51 6.73 -9.60
C VAL A 831 -3.12 7.67 -8.56
N THR A 832 -4.40 7.99 -8.71
CA THR A 832 -5.25 8.59 -7.69
C THR A 832 -6.03 7.48 -6.99
N MET A 833 -5.77 7.23 -5.72
CA MET A 833 -6.54 6.31 -4.88
C MET A 833 -7.72 7.05 -4.25
N ILE A 834 -8.92 6.45 -4.25
CA ILE A 834 -10.04 6.90 -3.44
C ILE A 834 -9.95 6.22 -2.08
N GLU A 835 -9.72 6.98 -1.01
CA GLU A 835 -9.52 6.41 0.34
C GLU A 835 -10.84 6.30 1.13
N ALA A 836 -11.85 7.12 0.82
CA ALA A 836 -13.19 7.03 1.40
C ALA A 836 -14.28 7.60 0.48
N VAL A 837 -15.50 7.03 0.56
CA VAL A 837 -16.70 7.46 -0.20
C VAL A 837 -17.86 7.85 0.72
N ASP A 838 -18.82 8.63 0.21
CA ASP A 838 -20.06 8.93 0.93
C ASP A 838 -21.13 7.84 0.74
N SER A 839 -21.43 7.10 1.81
CA SER A 839 -22.45 6.05 1.80
C SER A 839 -23.87 6.54 1.54
N ASP A 840 -24.25 7.74 1.98
CA ASP A 840 -25.61 8.24 1.79
C ASP A 840 -25.83 8.71 0.35
N VAL A 841 -24.83 9.34 -0.28
CA VAL A 841 -24.86 9.58 -1.74
C VAL A 841 -24.85 8.26 -2.52
N CYS A 842 -24.06 7.26 -2.10
CA CYS A 842 -24.08 5.93 -2.73
C CYS A 842 -25.46 5.24 -2.60
N LYS A 843 -26.15 5.38 -1.45
CA LYS A 843 -27.52 4.88 -1.23
C LYS A 843 -28.50 5.55 -2.18
N GLU A 844 -28.46 6.88 -2.27
CA GLU A 844 -29.29 7.64 -3.21
C GLU A 844 -29.07 7.21 -4.67
N MET A 845 -27.82 6.95 -5.07
CA MET A 845 -27.50 6.49 -6.43
C MET A 845 -27.93 5.04 -6.70
N LEU A 846 -27.81 4.13 -5.73
CA LEU A 846 -28.32 2.75 -5.83
C LEU A 846 -29.85 2.71 -5.89
N MET A 847 -30.53 3.53 -5.08
CA MET A 847 -31.98 3.70 -5.12
C MET A 847 -32.44 4.33 -6.44
N TRP A 848 -31.77 5.37 -6.92
CA TRP A 848 -32.03 5.98 -8.23
C TRP A 848 -31.82 4.97 -9.38
N THR A 849 -30.84 4.07 -9.26
CA THR A 849 -30.62 2.96 -10.20
C THR A 849 -31.77 1.95 -10.16
N ALA A 850 -32.23 1.57 -8.96
CA ALA A 850 -33.32 0.62 -8.75
C ALA A 850 -34.70 1.15 -9.18
N MET A 851 -34.93 2.47 -9.18
CA MET A 851 -36.16 3.08 -9.70
C MET A 851 -36.37 2.77 -11.20
N PRO A 852 -37.62 2.83 -11.71
CA PRO A 852 -37.88 2.87 -13.15
C PRO A 852 -37.26 4.12 -13.83
#